data_AF-A0A2D8GM36-F1
#
_entry.id   AF-A0A2D8GM36-F1
#
_cell.length_a   1.000
_cell.length_b   1.000
_cell.length_c   1.000
_cell.angle_alpha   90.00
_cell.angle_beta   90.00
_cell.angle_gamma   90.00
#
_symmetry.space_group_name_H-M   'P 1'
#
loop_
_entity.id
_entity.type
_entity.pdbx_description
1 polymer ?
#
loop_
_entity_poly.entity_id
_entity_poly.type
_entity_poly.pdbx_seq_one_letter_code
_entity_poly.pdbx_strand_id
1 'polypeptide(L)'
;MKIKHLVLFSLILLISGCVIQENSILKWEEVKSYDVVIERDYLGVPHIIGKTDEDAAFGFAYAQAEDNWKLIHDSIPFYRGTSAAINGIEGATTDYLIHWLEIWETIESLYESELSDETKSYLDAFVDGLNFYAMKHPEVTNEDLFPITPQDIVAGYMVRHLLFYGFESYVSELFEEKRARPISESPPHKELSENLETSGVIIDNLPVGSNAIAVNAPFTSDDATRLAINSHQPTTGPVAWYEAHIQSEEGLNIMGGLFPSSPTIGVGFNENLAWGATVNKPDLVDIFALTTNAKEPDKYLLDGRWRSFREKTIKLKVKLFGFLPWQVKRKALYTEHGPAIETPHGIYAIRYAGMGEVKQIEQWLAMNKATNFEEWLAALAQHTFASFNFVYSDKDGNIAFIHNSMTPVRIPGYNWHNYLPGDKSSLIWNSYISFEKLPMVINPSSGYLISANQSPFFVTSDKDNPDRKNYSNEDGFPTRMTNRAVRGLELLSELDKIDEQTFSAIKHDKKYSKNSRAYKYLEKAMLADLGDLNTQKHEIYANAQTILKKWDLSTDKNNRGAALGTCIIGAEWLAEQQGENPPDPSGELKRCTDLLLDKIGRIDPKWGEVNRHIRGEINVALGGGPDTLRAIYGLGLEEKGYLTNIAGDGLYYLVSWDKDKKQNVLGIHQFGSATLDENSPHYADQALDFANEILHDPLFDANKRQQKLDRRYRPGQ
;
A
#
# COMPACT_ATOMS: atom_id res chain seq x y z
N MET A 1 39.04 -19.47 -57.87
CA MET A 1 39.37 -18.08 -58.25
C MET A 1 39.28 -17.24 -56.98
N LYS A 2 40.38 -16.85 -56.30
CA LYS A 2 41.32 -15.73 -56.62
C LYS A 2 40.55 -14.42 -56.83
N ILE A 3 40.76 -13.27 -56.18
CA ILE A 3 41.84 -12.63 -55.36
C ILE A 3 41.15 -11.37 -54.72
N LYS A 4 41.18 -11.11 -53.41
CA LYS A 4 42.18 -10.38 -52.59
C LYS A 4 42.43 -8.89 -52.94
N HIS A 5 42.23 -8.02 -51.93
CA HIS A 5 43.06 -6.87 -51.45
C HIS A 5 42.28 -5.56 -51.25
N LEU A 6 42.61 -4.61 -50.36
CA LEU A 6 43.32 -4.49 -49.07
C LEU A 6 43.44 -2.96 -48.79
N VAL A 7 43.31 -2.51 -47.54
CA VAL A 7 43.84 -1.26 -46.89
C VAL A 7 43.38 0.13 -47.40
N LEU A 8 42.86 0.99 -46.52
CA LEU A 8 43.68 2.03 -45.86
C LEU A 8 42.93 2.78 -44.74
N PHE A 9 43.60 2.82 -43.58
CA PHE A 9 43.43 3.78 -42.49
C PHE A 9 43.63 5.21 -43.01
N SER A 10 42.82 6.17 -42.58
CA SER A 10 43.22 7.58 -42.50
C SER A 10 42.52 8.25 -41.33
N LEU A 11 43.34 8.45 -40.30
CA LEU A 11 43.16 9.33 -39.16
C LEU A 11 42.92 10.76 -39.67
N ILE A 12 41.82 11.39 -39.30
CA ILE A 12 41.72 12.85 -39.25
C ILE A 12 41.35 13.22 -37.82
N LEU A 13 42.38 13.66 -37.08
CA LEU A 13 42.19 14.50 -35.90
C LEU A 13 41.53 15.80 -36.37
N LEU A 14 40.27 16.02 -35.98
CA LEU A 14 39.73 17.36 -35.81
C LEU A 14 39.61 17.62 -34.32
N ILE A 15 40.62 18.30 -33.80
CA ILE A 15 40.56 19.03 -32.54
C ILE A 15 39.47 20.09 -32.73
N SER A 16 38.27 19.80 -32.26
CA SER A 16 37.25 20.82 -32.00
C SER A 16 37.08 20.87 -30.50
N GLY A 17 37.40 22.04 -29.96
CA GLY A 17 37.46 22.29 -28.54
C GLY A 17 36.19 21.86 -27.83
N CYS A 18 36.40 21.45 -26.58
CA CYS A 18 35.40 21.40 -25.55
C CYS A 18 34.58 22.70 -25.58
N VAL A 19 33.35 22.61 -26.06
CA VAL A 19 32.25 23.43 -25.59
C VAL A 19 31.18 22.41 -25.22
N ILE A 20 31.23 21.95 -23.97
CA ILE A 20 30.02 21.47 -23.32
C ILE A 20 29.12 22.70 -23.29
N GLN A 21 28.25 22.81 -24.28
CA GLN A 21 27.24 23.85 -24.28
C GLN A 21 26.23 23.39 -23.23
N GLU A 22 26.35 23.94 -22.02
CA GLU A 22 25.32 23.92 -20.98
C GLU A 22 24.05 24.58 -21.54
N ASN A 23 23.30 23.82 -22.32
CA ASN A 23 21.92 24.11 -22.64
C ASN A 23 21.06 23.15 -21.81
N SER A 24 21.19 23.19 -20.47
CA SER A 24 20.07 22.69 -19.66
C SER A 24 18.90 23.63 -19.91
N ILE A 25 17.75 23.06 -20.25
CA ILE A 25 16.53 23.82 -20.55
C ILE A 25 15.95 24.38 -19.23
N LEU A 26 16.38 23.83 -18.09
CA LEU A 26 16.08 24.28 -16.74
C LEU A 26 16.93 25.52 -16.37
N LYS A 27 16.72 26.65 -17.06
CA LYS A 27 17.16 27.97 -16.57
C LYS A 27 16.01 28.60 -15.78
N TRP A 28 15.95 28.30 -14.49
CA TRP A 28 14.99 28.90 -13.58
C TRP A 28 15.48 30.28 -13.12
N GLU A 29 14.64 31.30 -13.28
CA GLU A 29 14.77 32.56 -12.53
C GLU A 29 14.53 32.24 -11.05
N GLU A 30 15.52 32.56 -10.21
CA GLU A 30 15.55 32.50 -8.74
C GLU A 30 14.45 31.64 -8.08
N VAL A 31 14.75 30.34 -7.82
CA VAL A 31 13.96 29.56 -6.85
C VAL A 31 13.79 30.41 -5.60
N LYS A 32 12.54 30.55 -5.14
CA LYS A 32 12.24 31.25 -3.89
C LYS A 32 13.20 30.74 -2.82
N SER A 33 13.91 31.64 -2.15
CA SER A 33 14.81 31.21 -1.09
C SER A 33 13.99 30.63 0.06
N TYR A 34 14.16 29.34 0.34
CA TYR A 34 13.55 28.65 1.48
C TYR A 34 14.50 28.62 2.68
N ASP A 35 14.00 28.88 3.87
CA ASP A 35 14.76 28.80 5.12
C ASP A 35 14.58 27.43 5.78
N VAL A 36 15.31 26.45 5.24
CA VAL A 36 15.25 25.07 5.71
C VAL A 36 16.63 24.49 5.96
N VAL A 37 16.73 23.66 7.00
CA VAL A 37 17.91 22.86 7.32
C VAL A 37 17.51 21.38 7.33
N ILE A 38 18.34 20.54 6.71
CA ILE A 38 18.20 19.09 6.77
C ILE A 38 19.30 18.55 7.70
N GLU A 39 18.89 17.82 8.72
CA GLU A 39 19.76 17.04 9.60
C GLU A 39 19.63 15.56 9.24
N ARG A 40 20.72 14.91 8.85
CA ARG A 40 20.78 13.45 8.62
C ARG A 40 21.37 12.80 9.86
N ASP A 41 20.66 11.83 10.41
CA ASP A 41 21.17 11.05 11.54
C ASP A 41 22.16 9.96 11.09
N TYR A 42 22.67 9.20 12.07
CA TYR A 42 23.62 8.11 11.84
C TYR A 42 23.08 6.91 11.03
N LEU A 43 21.76 6.83 10.82
CA LEU A 43 21.09 5.84 9.95
C LEU A 43 20.66 6.47 8.62
N GLY A 44 21.06 7.72 8.36
CA GLY A 44 20.75 8.47 7.15
C GLY A 44 19.34 9.05 7.10
N VAL A 45 18.55 8.95 8.18
CA VAL A 45 17.17 9.46 8.24
C VAL A 45 17.20 10.99 8.22
N PRO A 46 16.43 11.66 7.34
CA PRO A 46 16.37 13.11 7.33
C PRO A 46 15.38 13.65 8.36
N HIS A 47 15.82 14.69 9.07
CA HIS A 47 15.01 15.55 9.92
C HIS A 47 15.02 16.95 9.31
N ILE A 48 13.89 17.35 8.74
CA ILE A 48 13.71 18.58 7.99
C ILE A 48 13.17 19.65 8.93
N ILE A 49 13.86 20.79 8.99
CA ILE A 49 13.60 21.87 9.92
C ILE A 49 13.38 23.15 9.11
N GLY A 50 12.13 23.45 8.81
CA GLY A 50 11.72 24.68 8.14
C GLY A 50 11.32 25.77 9.13
N LYS A 51 11.36 27.03 8.69
CA LYS A 51 10.76 28.13 9.46
C LYS A 51 9.25 28.15 9.26
N THR A 52 8.78 28.08 8.01
CA THR A 52 7.35 27.89 7.67
C THR A 52 7.06 26.46 7.24
N ASP A 53 5.78 26.13 7.11
CA ASP A 53 5.36 24.84 6.52
C ASP A 53 5.87 24.69 5.08
N GLU A 54 5.92 25.77 4.29
CA GLU A 54 6.50 25.76 2.94
C GLU A 54 8.00 25.49 2.93
N ASP A 55 8.76 26.11 3.83
CA ASP A 55 10.19 25.84 3.95
C ASP A 55 10.44 24.36 4.27
N ALA A 56 9.65 23.81 5.18
CA ALA A 56 9.71 22.40 5.53
C ALA A 56 9.31 21.50 4.34
N ALA A 57 8.26 21.86 3.59
CA ALA A 57 7.82 21.13 2.40
C ALA A 57 8.92 21.04 1.33
N PHE A 58 9.59 22.15 1.05
CA PHE A 58 10.70 22.21 0.10
C PHE A 58 11.85 21.29 0.50
N GLY A 59 12.31 21.40 1.76
CA GLY A 59 13.39 20.55 2.26
C GLY A 59 13.00 19.08 2.33
N PHE A 60 11.74 18.79 2.60
CA PHE A 60 11.22 17.42 2.64
C PHE A 60 11.22 16.77 1.27
N ALA A 61 10.77 17.48 0.24
CA ALA A 61 10.84 17.00 -1.13
C ALA A 61 12.29 16.80 -1.60
N TYR A 62 13.19 17.73 -1.26
CA TYR A 62 14.60 17.62 -1.59
C TYR A 62 15.27 16.40 -0.92
N ALA A 63 15.01 16.17 0.37
CA ALA A 63 15.53 15.00 1.09
C ALA A 63 15.04 13.68 0.48
N GLN A 64 13.73 13.60 0.16
CA GLN A 64 13.17 12.46 -0.56
C GLN A 64 13.87 12.22 -1.90
N ALA A 65 14.15 13.29 -2.65
CA ALA A 65 14.82 13.22 -3.94
C ALA A 65 16.25 12.67 -3.82
N GLU A 66 17.02 13.08 -2.80
CA GLU A 66 18.37 12.57 -2.57
C GLU A 66 18.42 11.04 -2.42
N ASP A 67 17.41 10.44 -1.77
CA ASP A 67 17.42 9.00 -1.47
C ASP A 67 16.65 8.15 -2.48
N ASN A 68 15.63 8.72 -3.13
CA ASN A 68 14.65 7.99 -3.92
C ASN A 68 14.35 8.64 -5.28
N TRP A 69 15.28 9.43 -5.84
CA TRP A 69 15.07 10.18 -7.08
C TRP A 69 14.45 9.36 -8.19
N LYS A 70 14.99 8.15 -8.43
CA LYS A 70 14.50 7.27 -9.50
C LYS A 70 13.02 6.92 -9.33
N LEU A 71 12.54 6.65 -8.10
CA LEU A 71 11.13 6.33 -7.85
C LEU A 71 10.24 7.55 -8.07
N ILE A 72 10.69 8.73 -7.65
CA ILE A 72 9.96 9.99 -7.83
C ILE A 72 9.89 10.34 -9.33
N HIS A 73 11.03 10.37 -10.00
CA HIS A 73 11.16 10.64 -11.43
C HIS A 73 10.28 9.69 -12.26
N ASP A 74 10.35 8.38 -12.01
CA ASP A 74 9.62 7.38 -12.79
C ASP A 74 8.11 7.36 -12.50
N SER A 75 7.66 8.03 -11.43
CA SER A 75 6.24 8.17 -11.11
C SER A 75 5.55 9.32 -11.87
N ILE A 76 6.30 10.31 -12.37
CA ILE A 76 5.72 11.48 -13.06
C ILE A 76 4.93 11.09 -14.33
N PRO A 77 5.43 10.20 -15.21
CA PRO A 77 4.65 9.75 -16.36
C PRO A 77 3.36 9.03 -15.96
N PHE A 78 3.39 8.32 -14.82
CA PHE A 78 2.23 7.67 -14.24
C PHE A 78 1.21 8.72 -13.77
N TYR A 79 1.59 9.83 -13.15
CA TYR A 79 0.61 10.88 -12.77
C TYR A 79 -0.01 11.58 -13.98
N ARG A 80 0.81 11.82 -15.01
CA ARG A 80 0.39 12.53 -16.23
C ARG A 80 -0.38 11.67 -17.22
N GLY A 81 -0.44 10.35 -17.03
CA GLY A 81 -0.96 9.43 -18.05
C GLY A 81 -0.17 9.52 -19.36
N THR A 82 1.15 9.50 -19.24
CA THR A 82 2.11 9.55 -20.37
C THR A 82 3.19 8.45 -20.29
N SER A 83 2.98 7.44 -19.46
CA SER A 83 3.86 6.29 -19.27
C SER A 83 4.18 5.57 -20.57
N ALA A 84 3.25 5.50 -21.52
CA ALA A 84 3.45 4.80 -22.80
C ALA A 84 4.48 5.47 -23.71
N ALA A 85 4.75 6.77 -23.51
CA ALA A 85 5.79 7.48 -24.25
C ALA A 85 7.19 7.02 -23.84
N ILE A 86 7.32 6.42 -22.65
CA ILE A 86 8.58 5.95 -22.07
C ILE A 86 8.64 4.42 -22.08
N ASN A 87 7.62 3.78 -21.52
CA ASN A 87 7.52 2.33 -21.29
C ASN A 87 6.84 1.57 -22.44
N GLY A 88 6.44 2.27 -23.51
CA GLY A 88 5.82 1.63 -24.67
C GLY A 88 4.41 1.09 -24.37
N ILE A 89 4.07 -0.07 -24.94
CA ILE A 89 2.71 -0.60 -24.88
C ILE A 89 2.25 -0.96 -23.46
N GLU A 90 3.18 -1.33 -22.58
CA GLU A 90 2.89 -1.68 -21.18
C GLU A 90 2.32 -0.47 -20.41
N GLY A 91 2.80 0.74 -20.71
CA GLY A 91 2.26 1.98 -20.11
C GLY A 91 0.94 2.46 -20.70
N ALA A 92 0.49 1.91 -21.84
CA ALA A 92 -0.67 2.45 -22.56
C ALA A 92 -2.00 2.19 -21.84
N THR A 93 -2.10 1.09 -21.10
CA THR A 93 -3.28 0.77 -20.29
C THR A 93 -3.48 1.80 -19.18
N THR A 94 -2.40 2.12 -18.46
CA THR A 94 -2.43 3.11 -17.38
C THR A 94 -2.69 4.51 -17.90
N ASP A 95 -2.05 4.90 -19.01
CA ASP A 95 -2.34 6.19 -19.64
C ASP A 95 -3.81 6.29 -20.04
N TYR A 96 -4.34 5.26 -20.70
CA TYR A 96 -5.75 5.22 -21.06
C TYR A 96 -6.64 5.37 -19.83
N LEU A 97 -6.35 4.65 -18.74
CA LEU A 97 -7.09 4.73 -17.48
C LEU A 97 -7.16 6.17 -16.96
N ILE A 98 -6.04 6.87 -16.87
CA ILE A 98 -5.97 8.24 -16.33
C ILE A 98 -6.77 9.22 -17.19
N HIS A 99 -6.62 9.13 -18.53
CA HIS A 99 -7.38 9.98 -19.46
C HIS A 99 -8.87 9.63 -19.52
N TRP A 100 -9.21 8.36 -19.31
CA TRP A 100 -10.59 7.84 -19.30
C TRP A 100 -11.32 8.24 -18.03
N LEU A 101 -10.64 8.26 -16.88
CA LEU A 101 -11.17 8.75 -15.61
C LEU A 101 -11.27 10.28 -15.53
N GLU A 102 -10.72 11.01 -16.51
CA GLU A 102 -10.71 12.47 -16.55
C GLU A 102 -10.07 13.11 -15.31
N ILE A 103 -8.98 12.51 -14.83
CA ILE A 103 -8.23 12.99 -13.66
C ILE A 103 -7.79 14.45 -13.86
N TRP A 104 -7.17 14.74 -15.00
CA TRP A 104 -6.64 16.08 -15.29
C TRP A 104 -7.74 17.11 -15.52
N GLU A 105 -8.82 16.77 -16.22
CA GLU A 105 -9.97 17.67 -16.36
C GLU A 105 -10.64 17.97 -15.01
N THR A 106 -10.69 16.98 -14.12
CA THR A 106 -11.19 17.17 -12.74
C THR A 106 -10.30 18.15 -11.99
N ILE A 107 -8.98 17.98 -12.04
CA ILE A 107 -8.02 18.89 -11.38
C ILE A 107 -8.12 20.30 -11.96
N GLU A 108 -8.12 20.45 -13.29
CA GLU A 108 -8.24 21.76 -13.95
C GLU A 108 -9.52 22.51 -13.53
N SER A 109 -10.60 21.78 -13.27
CA SER A 109 -11.88 22.40 -12.88
C SER A 109 -12.02 22.69 -11.39
N LEU A 110 -11.34 21.95 -10.51
CA LEU A 110 -11.55 22.00 -9.06
C LEU A 110 -10.36 22.51 -8.26
N TYR A 111 -9.13 22.45 -8.78
CA TYR A 111 -7.91 22.75 -8.02
C TYR A 111 -7.94 24.15 -7.39
N GLU A 112 -8.29 25.17 -8.18
CA GLU A 112 -8.29 26.56 -7.70
C GLU A 112 -9.42 26.86 -6.72
N SER A 113 -10.57 26.20 -6.86
CA SER A 113 -11.78 26.50 -6.09
C SER A 113 -11.96 25.64 -4.85
N GLU A 114 -11.44 24.42 -4.84
CA GLU A 114 -11.65 23.45 -3.76
C GLU A 114 -10.48 23.36 -2.79
N LEU A 115 -9.22 23.49 -3.23
CA LEU A 115 -8.07 23.44 -2.33
C LEU A 115 -7.86 24.79 -1.64
N SER A 116 -7.57 24.73 -0.34
CA SER A 116 -7.14 25.88 0.45
C SER A 116 -5.86 26.53 -0.10
N ASP A 117 -5.72 27.85 0.08
CA ASP A 117 -4.52 28.58 -0.34
C ASP A 117 -3.27 28.10 0.42
N GLU A 118 -3.43 27.69 1.68
CA GLU A 118 -2.40 27.08 2.50
C GLU A 118 -1.90 25.76 1.88
N THR A 119 -2.80 24.88 1.46
CA THR A 119 -2.42 23.61 0.83
C THR A 119 -1.76 23.84 -0.54
N LYS A 120 -2.23 24.80 -1.32
CA LYS A 120 -1.63 25.17 -2.61
C LYS A 120 -0.20 25.70 -2.40
N SER A 121 0.02 26.62 -1.46
CA SER A 121 1.34 27.16 -1.09
C SER A 121 2.31 26.08 -0.61
N TYR A 122 1.83 25.16 0.24
CA TYR A 122 2.62 24.01 0.69
C TYR A 122 3.05 23.10 -0.47
N LEU A 123 2.12 22.83 -1.41
CA LEU A 123 2.42 22.02 -2.59
C LEU A 123 3.35 22.71 -3.58
N ASP A 124 3.21 24.02 -3.80
CA ASP A 124 4.14 24.82 -4.60
C ASP A 124 5.57 24.65 -4.07
N ALA A 125 5.76 24.81 -2.77
CA ALA A 125 7.08 24.65 -2.16
C ALA A 125 7.61 23.22 -2.21
N PHE A 126 6.75 22.22 -2.04
CA PHE A 126 7.13 20.82 -2.21
C PHE A 126 7.63 20.54 -3.63
N VAL A 127 6.90 20.98 -4.67
CA VAL A 127 7.33 20.74 -6.05
C VAL A 127 8.55 21.56 -6.44
N ASP A 128 8.73 22.75 -5.86
CA ASP A 128 9.96 23.53 -6.00
C ASP A 128 11.18 22.75 -5.49
N GLY A 129 11.03 21.99 -4.40
CA GLY A 129 12.09 21.11 -3.88
C GLY A 129 12.49 20.01 -4.86
N LEU A 130 11.51 19.35 -5.48
CA LEU A 130 11.74 18.31 -6.49
C LEU A 130 12.33 18.89 -7.79
N ASN A 131 11.80 20.02 -8.26
CA ASN A 131 12.29 20.73 -9.44
C ASN A 131 13.72 21.24 -9.23
N PHE A 132 14.03 21.74 -8.04
CA PHE A 132 15.38 22.18 -7.67
C PHE A 132 16.38 21.02 -7.69
N TYR A 133 16.00 19.86 -7.14
CA TYR A 133 16.82 18.66 -7.25
C TYR A 133 17.04 18.25 -8.72
N ALA A 134 15.97 18.19 -9.52
CA ALA A 134 16.02 17.86 -10.95
C ALA A 134 17.03 18.75 -11.71
N MET A 135 16.99 20.06 -11.44
CA MET A 135 17.88 21.06 -12.03
C MET A 135 19.35 20.87 -11.59
N LYS A 136 19.59 20.50 -10.33
CA LYS A 136 20.94 20.25 -9.81
C LYS A 136 21.54 18.94 -10.29
N HIS A 137 20.70 18.01 -10.73
CA HIS A 137 21.05 16.66 -11.12
C HIS A 137 20.61 16.31 -12.55
N PRO A 138 21.02 17.08 -13.58
CA PRO A 138 20.64 16.81 -14.97
C PRO A 138 21.15 15.46 -15.48
N GLU A 139 22.20 14.90 -14.87
CA GLU A 139 22.79 13.61 -15.22
C GLU A 139 21.88 12.41 -14.92
N VAL A 140 20.93 12.55 -13.99
CA VAL A 140 19.94 11.52 -13.62
C VAL A 140 18.49 11.98 -13.86
N THR A 141 18.29 13.08 -14.59
CA THR A 141 16.98 13.68 -14.82
C THR A 141 16.64 13.68 -16.31
N ASN A 142 15.47 13.14 -16.66
CA ASN A 142 14.89 13.41 -17.96
C ASN A 142 14.27 14.82 -17.96
N GLU A 143 14.96 15.79 -18.53
CA GLU A 143 14.51 17.19 -18.58
C GLU A 143 13.13 17.35 -19.27
N ASP A 144 12.71 16.43 -20.15
CA ASP A 144 11.39 16.48 -20.80
C ASP A 144 10.22 16.27 -19.81
N LEU A 145 10.49 15.71 -18.63
CA LEU A 145 9.49 15.50 -17.57
C LEU A 145 9.39 16.68 -16.61
N PHE A 146 10.39 17.56 -16.59
CA PHE A 146 10.50 18.64 -15.61
C PHE A 146 10.41 20.03 -16.28
N PRO A 147 9.88 21.04 -15.60
CA PRO A 147 9.40 20.98 -14.21
C PRO A 147 8.06 20.26 -14.05
N ILE A 148 7.83 19.77 -12.84
CA ILE A 148 6.52 19.31 -12.37
C ILE A 148 5.78 20.43 -11.65
N THR A 149 4.48 20.23 -11.49
CA THR A 149 3.53 21.20 -10.92
C THR A 149 2.81 20.58 -9.71
N PRO A 150 2.21 21.38 -8.81
CA PRO A 150 1.39 20.86 -7.71
C PRO A 150 0.31 19.87 -8.18
N GLN A 151 -0.28 20.13 -9.34
CA GLN A 151 -1.31 19.32 -9.96
C GLN A 151 -0.82 17.91 -10.29
N ASP A 152 0.48 17.72 -10.60
CA ASP A 152 1.07 16.38 -10.78
C ASP A 152 0.98 15.56 -9.48
N ILE A 153 1.20 16.18 -8.33
CA ILE A 153 1.12 15.53 -7.02
C ILE A 153 -0.34 15.22 -6.65
N VAL A 154 -1.26 16.15 -6.92
CA VAL A 154 -2.71 15.92 -6.72
C VAL A 154 -3.20 14.75 -7.60
N ALA A 155 -2.81 14.69 -8.88
CA ALA A 155 -3.13 13.58 -9.77
C ALA A 155 -2.61 12.25 -9.22
N GLY A 156 -1.39 12.24 -8.69
CA GLY A 156 -0.81 11.08 -8.03
C GLY A 156 -1.66 10.59 -6.85
N TYR A 157 -2.14 11.48 -6.00
CA TYR A 157 -3.03 11.12 -4.88
C TYR A 157 -4.37 10.59 -5.37
N MET A 158 -5.01 11.26 -6.33
CA MET A 158 -6.30 10.82 -6.88
C MET A 158 -6.21 9.39 -7.41
N VAL A 159 -5.18 9.07 -8.21
CA VAL A 159 -5.03 7.73 -8.81
C VAL A 159 -4.61 6.69 -7.77
N ARG A 160 -3.62 6.98 -6.91
CA ARG A 160 -3.12 6.03 -5.90
C ARG A 160 -4.23 5.56 -4.96
N HIS A 161 -5.13 6.45 -4.54
CA HIS A 161 -6.23 6.07 -3.65
C HIS A 161 -7.21 5.09 -4.27
N LEU A 162 -7.43 5.14 -5.59
CA LEU A 162 -8.26 4.15 -6.30
C LEU A 162 -7.65 2.75 -6.21
N LEU A 163 -6.31 2.66 -6.32
CA LEU A 163 -5.59 1.38 -6.28
C LEU A 163 -5.65 0.73 -4.90
N PHE A 164 -5.73 1.51 -3.80
CA PHE A 164 -5.76 0.96 -2.45
C PHE A 164 -7.04 0.17 -2.11
N TYR A 165 -8.14 0.41 -2.80
CA TYR A 165 -9.36 -0.40 -2.68
C TYR A 165 -9.59 -1.33 -3.88
N GLY A 166 -8.63 -1.44 -4.80
CA GLY A 166 -8.62 -2.41 -5.90
C GLY A 166 -9.47 -2.01 -7.11
N PHE A 167 -9.62 -0.72 -7.39
CA PHE A 167 -10.39 -0.21 -8.53
C PHE A 167 -10.01 -0.87 -9.87
N GLU A 168 -8.71 -1.11 -10.08
CA GLU A 168 -8.14 -1.70 -11.28
C GLU A 168 -8.67 -3.11 -11.57
N SER A 169 -9.02 -3.87 -10.53
CA SER A 169 -9.59 -5.23 -10.69
C SER A 169 -10.98 -5.19 -11.34
N TYR A 170 -11.83 -4.24 -10.94
CA TYR A 170 -13.16 -4.02 -11.50
C TYR A 170 -13.12 -3.58 -12.97
N VAL A 171 -12.11 -2.79 -13.34
CA VAL A 171 -11.91 -2.39 -14.75
C VAL A 171 -11.40 -3.56 -15.57
N SER A 172 -10.46 -4.32 -15.02
CA SER A 172 -9.80 -5.43 -15.72
C SER A 172 -10.76 -6.57 -16.06
N GLU A 173 -11.69 -6.93 -15.17
CA GLU A 173 -12.69 -7.98 -15.43
C GLU A 173 -13.63 -7.67 -16.60
N LEU A 174 -13.80 -6.40 -16.99
CA LEU A 174 -14.63 -6.03 -18.14
C LEU A 174 -14.00 -6.47 -19.47
N PHE A 175 -12.70 -6.77 -19.50
CA PHE A 175 -11.99 -7.21 -20.69
C PHE A 175 -11.94 -8.74 -20.84
N GLU A 176 -12.60 -9.50 -19.95
CA GLU A 176 -12.76 -10.94 -20.11
C GLU A 176 -13.62 -11.31 -21.33
N GLU A 177 -13.55 -12.58 -21.77
CA GLU A 177 -14.31 -13.05 -22.95
C GLU A 177 -15.83 -12.91 -22.77
N LYS A 178 -16.28 -12.97 -21.51
CA LYS A 178 -17.66 -12.87 -21.11
C LYS A 178 -17.74 -12.11 -19.79
N ARG A 179 -18.95 -11.67 -19.47
CA ARG A 179 -19.27 -11.07 -18.19
C ARG A 179 -18.86 -11.97 -17.01
N ALA A 180 -18.07 -11.45 -16.08
CA ALA A 180 -17.62 -12.17 -14.88
C ALA A 180 -18.78 -12.47 -13.91
N ARG A 181 -19.72 -11.53 -13.77
CA ARG A 181 -20.84 -11.58 -12.80
C ARG A 181 -22.20 -11.39 -13.49
N PRO A 182 -23.32 -11.92 -12.97
CA PRO A 182 -24.64 -11.68 -13.57
C PRO A 182 -25.08 -10.21 -13.41
N ILE A 183 -26.15 -9.82 -14.11
CA ILE A 183 -26.83 -8.54 -13.82
C ILE A 183 -27.74 -8.74 -12.60
N SER A 184 -27.70 -7.81 -11.65
CA SER A 184 -28.57 -7.80 -10.47
C SER A 184 -30.03 -7.57 -10.86
N GLU A 185 -30.89 -8.36 -10.24
CA GLU A 185 -32.34 -8.23 -10.32
C GLU A 185 -32.91 -7.71 -8.99
N SER A 186 -34.15 -7.21 -9.01
CA SER A 186 -34.86 -6.70 -7.83
C SER A 186 -36.29 -7.27 -7.78
N PRO A 187 -36.66 -8.04 -6.73
CA PRO A 187 -35.77 -8.52 -5.67
C PRO A 187 -34.78 -9.56 -6.21
N PRO A 188 -33.61 -9.76 -5.58
CA PRO A 188 -32.63 -10.72 -6.05
C PRO A 188 -33.16 -12.16 -5.93
N HIS A 189 -32.87 -13.00 -6.93
CA HIS A 189 -33.33 -14.40 -6.99
C HIS A 189 -32.66 -15.36 -5.97
N LYS A 190 -31.72 -14.85 -5.15
CA LYS A 190 -31.09 -15.54 -4.02
C LYS A 190 -30.92 -14.55 -2.87
N GLU A 191 -31.01 -15.04 -1.62
CA GLU A 191 -30.58 -14.27 -0.45
C GLU A 191 -29.17 -13.71 -0.71
N LEU A 192 -28.95 -12.46 -0.32
CA LEU A 192 -27.65 -11.79 -0.36
C LEU A 192 -26.61 -12.80 0.15
N SER A 193 -25.60 -13.16 -0.66
CA SER A 193 -24.55 -14.04 -0.17
C SER A 193 -23.90 -13.30 1.01
N GLU A 194 -24.19 -13.75 2.23
CA GLU A 194 -23.71 -13.17 3.49
C GLU A 194 -22.17 -13.12 3.56
N ASN A 195 -21.51 -13.82 2.64
CA ASN A 195 -20.08 -13.75 2.43
C ASN A 195 -19.80 -12.79 1.26
N LEU A 196 -19.64 -11.50 1.57
CA LEU A 196 -18.74 -10.66 0.80
C LEU A 196 -17.35 -11.29 0.95
N GLU A 197 -17.02 -12.25 0.09
CA GLU A 197 -15.67 -12.83 0.03
C GLU A 197 -14.75 -11.77 -0.54
N THR A 198 -14.34 -10.83 0.32
CA THR A 198 -13.33 -9.85 -0.01
C THR A 198 -11.99 -10.57 -0.09
N SER A 199 -11.28 -10.41 -1.19
CA SER A 199 -9.91 -10.90 -1.35
C SER A 199 -8.91 -10.00 -0.62
N GLY A 200 -7.78 -10.55 -0.20
CA GLY A 200 -6.67 -9.74 0.31
C GLY A 200 -6.00 -8.87 -0.77
N VAL A 201 -5.05 -8.01 -0.40
CA VAL A 201 -4.49 -6.97 -1.28
C VAL A 201 -3.25 -7.49 -1.98
N ILE A 202 -3.14 -7.27 -3.30
CA ILE A 202 -1.97 -7.65 -4.10
C ILE A 202 -1.47 -6.42 -4.86
N ILE A 203 -0.17 -6.16 -4.79
CA ILE A 203 0.52 -5.13 -5.57
C ILE A 203 1.64 -5.83 -6.36
N ASP A 204 1.64 -5.73 -7.69
CA ASP A 204 2.62 -6.39 -8.57
C ASP A 204 2.77 -7.91 -8.31
N ASN A 205 1.65 -8.61 -8.13
CA ASN A 205 1.58 -10.03 -7.73
C ASN A 205 2.16 -10.36 -6.34
N LEU A 206 2.47 -9.35 -5.53
CA LEU A 206 2.91 -9.50 -4.16
C LEU A 206 1.75 -9.22 -3.21
N PRO A 207 1.35 -10.18 -2.37
CA PRO A 207 0.40 -9.88 -1.32
C PRO A 207 0.98 -8.84 -0.35
N VAL A 208 0.13 -7.92 0.08
CA VAL A 208 0.48 -6.88 1.05
C VAL A 208 -0.50 -6.91 2.22
N GLY A 209 -0.10 -6.33 3.33
CA GLY A 209 -0.87 -6.32 4.57
C GLY A 209 -0.48 -5.15 5.46
N SER A 210 -1.01 -5.08 6.67
CA SER A 210 -0.56 -4.15 7.71
C SER A 210 -1.10 -4.63 9.06
N ASN A 211 -0.39 -4.34 10.14
CA ASN A 211 -0.86 -4.39 11.52
C ASN A 211 -0.83 -2.99 12.13
N ALA A 212 -1.81 -2.70 12.97
CA ALA A 212 -1.72 -1.65 13.97
C ALA A 212 -2.38 -2.13 15.26
N ILE A 213 -1.69 -1.99 16.40
CA ILE A 213 -2.16 -2.49 17.70
C ILE A 213 -2.02 -1.38 18.72
N ALA A 214 -3.08 -1.06 19.46
CA ALA A 214 -3.06 -0.08 20.53
C ALA A 214 -3.50 -0.71 21.86
N VAL A 215 -2.88 -0.28 22.96
CA VAL A 215 -3.27 -0.64 24.33
C VAL A 215 -3.21 0.62 25.19
N ASN A 216 -4.27 0.92 25.95
CA ASN A 216 -4.30 2.13 26.77
C ASN A 216 -3.79 1.90 28.20
N ALA A 217 -3.40 3.00 28.86
CA ALA A 217 -2.73 3.00 30.15
C ALA A 217 -3.33 2.06 31.22
N PRO A 218 -4.66 2.02 31.48
CA PRO A 218 -5.22 1.17 32.55
C PRO A 218 -4.94 -0.33 32.37
N PHE A 219 -4.71 -0.78 31.14
CA PHE A 219 -4.47 -2.18 30.75
C PHE A 219 -2.99 -2.49 30.55
N THR A 220 -2.15 -1.63 31.11
CA THR A 220 -0.71 -1.83 31.15
C THR A 220 -0.20 -1.85 32.58
N SER A 221 0.95 -2.48 32.79
CA SER A 221 1.52 -2.66 34.12
C SER A 221 2.24 -1.42 34.64
N ASP A 222 2.54 -0.45 33.76
CA ASP A 222 3.31 0.77 34.01
C ASP A 222 2.54 2.05 33.65
N ASP A 223 1.21 1.94 33.48
CA ASP A 223 0.30 3.05 33.18
C ASP A 223 0.67 3.80 31.89
N ALA A 224 1.26 3.12 30.91
CA ALA A 224 1.65 3.69 29.63
C ALA A 224 0.69 3.33 28.49
N THR A 225 0.36 4.30 27.66
CA THR A 225 -0.44 4.09 26.44
C THR A 225 0.49 3.74 25.30
N ARG A 226 0.16 2.75 24.48
CA ARG A 226 1.06 2.15 23.49
C ARG A 226 0.40 1.98 22.14
N LEU A 227 1.20 2.15 21.07
CA LEU A 227 0.82 1.85 19.70
C LEU A 227 1.97 1.14 18.97
N ALA A 228 1.64 0.07 18.24
CA ALA A 228 2.51 -0.54 17.26
C ALA A 228 2.01 -0.14 15.86
N ILE A 229 2.85 0.53 15.08
CA ILE A 229 2.59 0.94 13.69
C ILE A 229 3.39 0.01 12.79
N ASN A 230 2.73 -0.81 11.95
CA ASN A 230 3.44 -1.80 11.15
C ASN A 230 2.72 -2.12 9.83
N SER A 231 2.98 -1.36 8.77
CA SER A 231 2.42 -1.66 7.46
C SER A 231 3.32 -2.60 6.65
N HIS A 232 2.72 -3.58 5.98
CA HIS A 232 3.39 -4.63 5.22
C HIS A 232 3.39 -4.37 3.71
N GLN A 233 4.25 -3.45 3.30
CA GLN A 233 4.43 -3.08 1.90
C GLN A 233 5.58 -3.86 1.25
N PRO A 234 5.72 -3.82 -0.09
CA PRO A 234 6.95 -4.24 -0.76
C PRO A 234 8.19 -3.58 -0.14
N THR A 235 9.28 -4.33 -0.03
CA THR A 235 10.52 -3.85 0.60
C THR A 235 11.28 -2.85 -0.27
N THR A 236 10.90 -2.72 -1.54
CA THR A 236 11.41 -1.76 -2.53
C THR A 236 10.28 -1.30 -3.47
N GLY A 237 10.52 -0.27 -4.28
CA GLY A 237 9.55 0.22 -5.26
C GLY A 237 8.71 1.41 -4.76
N PRO A 238 7.72 1.85 -5.54
CA PRO A 238 7.03 3.13 -5.34
C PRO A 238 6.10 3.17 -4.11
N VAL A 239 5.85 2.01 -3.49
CA VAL A 239 5.05 1.86 -2.26
C VAL A 239 5.89 1.33 -1.09
N ALA A 240 7.21 1.25 -1.24
CA ALA A 240 8.10 0.99 -0.10
C ALA A 240 8.13 2.22 0.80
N TRP A 241 8.17 1.98 2.11
CA TRP A 241 8.27 3.07 3.08
C TRP A 241 9.59 3.82 2.95
N TYR A 242 9.50 5.13 3.04
CA TYR A 242 10.61 6.03 3.31
C TYR A 242 10.38 6.66 4.68
N GLU A 243 11.40 6.65 5.52
CA GLU A 243 11.36 7.21 6.87
C GLU A 243 11.84 8.66 6.84
N ALA A 244 11.08 9.57 7.45
CA ALA A 244 11.47 10.96 7.57
C ALA A 244 10.80 11.66 8.75
N HIS A 245 11.38 12.77 9.17
CA HIS A 245 10.83 13.70 10.15
C HIS A 245 10.72 15.10 9.52
N ILE A 246 9.53 15.68 9.52
CA ILE A 246 9.28 17.04 9.01
C ILE A 246 8.75 17.93 10.14
N GLN A 247 9.36 19.10 10.31
CA GLN A 247 8.91 20.09 11.29
C GLN A 247 9.05 21.54 10.79
N SER A 248 8.17 22.41 11.30
CA SER A 248 8.16 23.86 11.09
C SER A 248 7.85 24.62 12.39
N GLU A 249 8.01 25.95 12.38
CA GLU A 249 7.56 26.79 13.50
C GLU A 249 6.04 27.10 13.45
N GLU A 250 5.32 26.61 12.42
CA GLU A 250 3.88 26.83 12.18
C GLU A 250 3.01 25.63 12.59
N GLY A 251 3.59 24.69 13.34
CA GLY A 251 2.89 23.59 13.99
C GLY A 251 2.93 22.26 13.24
N LEU A 252 3.60 22.18 12.08
CA LEU A 252 3.94 20.89 11.49
C LEU A 252 5.09 20.28 12.31
N ASN A 253 4.92 19.07 12.82
CA ASN A 253 5.96 18.31 13.51
C ASN A 253 5.56 16.85 13.53
N ILE A 254 6.08 16.03 12.62
CA ILE A 254 5.67 14.64 12.50
C ILE A 254 6.78 13.76 11.92
N MET A 255 6.92 12.56 12.47
CA MET A 255 7.87 11.55 12.02
C MET A 255 7.16 10.24 11.67
N GLY A 256 7.60 9.59 10.60
CA GLY A 256 7.12 8.26 10.26
C GLY A 256 7.39 7.85 8.83
N GLY A 257 6.51 6.99 8.32
CA GLY A 257 6.58 6.43 6.98
C GLY A 257 5.73 7.20 5.96
N LEU A 258 6.30 7.41 4.79
CA LEU A 258 5.64 7.92 3.59
C LEU A 258 6.03 7.10 2.36
N PHE A 259 5.26 7.22 1.29
CA PHE A 259 5.70 6.75 -0.02
C PHE A 259 6.53 7.82 -0.72
N PRO A 260 7.55 7.45 -1.51
CA PRO A 260 8.27 8.40 -2.34
C PRO A 260 7.30 9.24 -3.17
N SER A 261 7.59 10.55 -3.23
CA SER A 261 6.79 11.63 -3.84
C SER A 261 5.58 12.13 -3.04
N SER A 262 5.28 11.53 -1.89
CA SER A 262 4.20 12.01 -1.03
C SER A 262 4.64 13.23 -0.21
N PRO A 263 3.88 14.33 -0.20
CA PRO A 263 4.20 15.52 0.57
C PRO A 263 3.75 15.45 2.05
N THR A 264 3.27 14.30 2.52
CA THR A 264 2.78 14.09 3.89
C THR A 264 3.24 12.75 4.47
N ILE A 265 3.37 12.65 5.79
CA ILE A 265 3.55 11.37 6.50
C ILE A 265 2.21 10.60 6.49
N GLY A 266 2.24 9.34 6.05
CA GLY A 266 1.05 8.49 5.96
C GLY A 266 0.76 7.72 7.25
N VAL A 267 1.81 7.27 7.93
CA VAL A 267 1.74 6.59 9.24
C VAL A 267 2.89 7.08 10.12
N GLY A 268 2.65 7.33 11.40
CA GLY A 268 3.68 7.95 12.23
C GLY A 268 3.19 8.47 13.56
N PHE A 269 3.98 9.38 14.11
CA PHE A 269 3.77 9.98 15.42
C PHE A 269 4.34 11.40 15.48
N ASN A 270 3.77 12.20 16.37
CA ASN A 270 4.37 13.44 16.88
C ASN A 270 4.50 13.33 18.40
N GLU A 271 4.85 14.41 19.10
CA GLU A 271 5.05 14.38 20.55
C GLU A 271 3.76 14.05 21.34
N ASN A 272 2.59 14.22 20.73
CA ASN A 272 1.29 14.10 21.39
C ASN A 272 0.54 12.81 21.04
N LEU A 273 0.60 12.39 19.78
CA LEU A 273 -0.23 11.33 19.22
C LEU A 273 0.51 10.49 18.18
N ALA A 274 -0.08 9.35 17.84
CA ALA A 274 0.40 8.45 16.80
C ALA A 274 -0.75 7.70 16.13
N TRP A 275 -0.56 7.31 14.87
CA TRP A 275 -1.48 6.40 14.19
C TRP A 275 -0.78 5.44 13.23
N GLY A 276 -1.37 4.26 13.09
CA GLY A 276 -1.09 3.33 12.01
C GLY A 276 -2.29 3.19 11.08
N ALA A 277 -2.03 2.96 9.79
CA ALA A 277 -3.06 2.68 8.80
C ALA A 277 -2.99 1.22 8.35
N THR A 278 -4.15 0.61 8.07
CA THR A 278 -4.23 -0.70 7.41
C THR A 278 -5.23 -0.65 6.25
N VAL A 279 -4.97 -1.39 5.18
CA VAL A 279 -5.93 -1.48 4.07
C VAL A 279 -7.21 -2.18 4.52
N ASN A 280 -8.37 -1.63 4.14
CA ASN A 280 -9.69 -2.08 4.61
C ASN A 280 -10.65 -2.55 3.49
N LYS A 281 -10.31 -2.42 2.20
CA LYS A 281 -11.03 -2.98 1.04
C LYS A 281 -12.58 -3.01 1.14
N PRO A 282 -13.25 -1.88 1.44
CA PRO A 282 -14.71 -1.78 1.30
C PRO A 282 -15.13 -1.89 -0.18
N ASP A 283 -16.37 -2.31 -0.43
CA ASP A 283 -16.96 -2.28 -1.78
C ASP A 283 -17.33 -0.84 -2.18
N LEU A 284 -16.52 -0.26 -3.08
CA LEU A 284 -16.58 1.14 -3.51
C LEU A 284 -16.75 1.35 -5.02
N VAL A 285 -17.00 0.28 -5.79
CA VAL A 285 -17.07 0.34 -7.26
C VAL A 285 -18.29 -0.41 -7.75
N ASP A 286 -19.16 0.30 -8.48
CA ASP A 286 -20.37 -0.26 -9.06
C ASP A 286 -20.31 -0.21 -10.59
N ILE A 287 -20.60 -1.33 -11.24
CA ILE A 287 -20.58 -1.50 -12.70
C ILE A 287 -22.01 -1.60 -13.22
N PHE A 288 -22.36 -0.78 -14.20
CA PHE A 288 -23.70 -0.70 -14.79
C PHE A 288 -23.69 -1.25 -16.21
N ALA A 289 -24.46 -2.30 -16.46
CA ALA A 289 -24.67 -2.84 -17.80
C ALA A 289 -25.67 -1.95 -18.57
N LEU A 290 -25.18 -1.21 -19.55
CA LEU A 290 -25.99 -0.27 -20.32
C LEU A 290 -26.81 -0.98 -21.39
N THR A 291 -28.05 -0.54 -21.58
CA THR A 291 -28.88 -0.94 -22.72
C THR A 291 -28.67 0.04 -23.85
N THR A 292 -28.21 -0.44 -25.01
CA THR A 292 -27.97 0.37 -26.21
C THR A 292 -29.00 0.10 -27.30
N ASN A 293 -29.17 1.05 -28.22
CA ASN A 293 -30.04 0.90 -29.37
C ASN A 293 -29.22 0.48 -30.61
N ALA A 294 -29.49 -0.69 -31.19
CA ALA A 294 -28.81 -1.12 -32.41
C ALA A 294 -28.99 -0.17 -33.62
N LYS A 295 -30.06 0.65 -33.62
CA LYS A 295 -30.32 1.67 -34.64
C LYS A 295 -29.70 3.02 -34.33
N GLU A 296 -29.40 3.29 -33.07
CA GLU A 296 -28.80 4.54 -32.55
C GLU A 296 -27.68 4.17 -31.57
N PRO A 297 -26.55 3.65 -32.07
CA PRO A 297 -25.48 3.09 -31.23
C PRO A 297 -24.77 4.14 -30.36
N ASP A 298 -25.01 5.43 -30.61
CA ASP A 298 -24.54 6.57 -29.83
C ASP A 298 -25.46 6.89 -28.63
N LYS A 299 -26.44 6.04 -28.33
CA LYS A 299 -27.39 6.23 -27.22
C LYS A 299 -27.50 5.03 -26.28
N TYR A 300 -27.73 5.34 -25.01
CA TYR A 300 -28.09 4.39 -23.96
C TYR A 300 -29.46 4.72 -23.37
N LEU A 301 -30.17 3.70 -22.87
CA LEU A 301 -31.46 3.86 -22.22
C LEU A 301 -31.26 4.26 -20.76
N LEU A 302 -32.00 5.27 -20.30
CA LEU A 302 -32.09 5.64 -18.88
C LEU A 302 -33.51 6.13 -18.58
N ASP A 303 -34.18 5.50 -17.61
CA ASP A 303 -35.56 5.77 -17.20
C ASP A 303 -36.55 5.86 -18.38
N GLY A 304 -36.42 4.91 -19.32
CA GLY A 304 -37.27 4.83 -20.51
C GLY A 304 -36.96 5.86 -21.60
N ARG A 305 -35.88 6.66 -21.47
CA ARG A 305 -35.46 7.66 -22.47
C ARG A 305 -34.08 7.33 -23.02
N TRP A 306 -33.90 7.50 -24.33
CA TRP A 306 -32.60 7.39 -24.98
C TRP A 306 -31.76 8.66 -24.72
N ARG A 307 -30.61 8.50 -24.07
CA ARG A 307 -29.62 9.54 -23.78
C ARG A 307 -28.40 9.33 -24.66
N SER A 308 -27.80 10.40 -25.15
CA SER A 308 -26.55 10.32 -25.92
C SER A 308 -25.35 10.11 -24.99
N PHE A 309 -24.39 9.31 -25.43
CA PHE A 309 -23.07 9.29 -24.79
C PHE A 309 -22.38 10.65 -24.99
N ARG A 310 -21.64 11.09 -23.98
CA ARG A 310 -20.55 12.05 -24.23
C ARG A 310 -19.34 11.25 -24.70
N GLU A 311 -18.76 11.64 -25.82
CA GLU A 311 -17.63 10.94 -26.43
C GLU A 311 -16.37 11.80 -26.41
N LYS A 312 -15.23 11.18 -26.09
CA LYS A 312 -13.91 11.81 -26.14
C LYS A 312 -12.96 10.91 -26.92
N THR A 313 -12.12 11.50 -27.77
CA THR A 313 -11.01 10.76 -28.39
C THR A 313 -9.75 10.95 -27.56
N ILE A 314 -9.36 9.91 -26.82
CA ILE A 314 -8.10 9.86 -26.09
C ILE A 314 -6.97 9.61 -27.09
N LYS A 315 -5.91 10.42 -27.00
CA LYS A 315 -4.71 10.31 -27.84
C LYS A 315 -3.56 9.84 -26.96
N LEU A 316 -3.11 8.62 -27.18
CA LEU A 316 -2.00 8.01 -26.44
C LEU A 316 -0.74 8.07 -27.30
N LYS A 317 0.32 8.68 -26.77
CA LYS A 317 1.65 8.63 -27.41
C LYS A 317 2.37 7.38 -26.90
N VAL A 318 2.64 6.43 -27.79
CA VAL A 318 3.23 5.13 -27.46
C VAL A 318 4.57 4.99 -28.17
N LYS A 319 5.60 4.51 -27.45
CA LYS A 319 6.89 4.19 -28.03
C LYS A 319 6.90 2.75 -28.58
N LEU A 320 6.83 2.60 -29.90
CA LEU A 320 6.91 1.30 -30.58
C LEU A 320 8.37 0.88 -30.77
N PHE A 321 8.63 -0.42 -30.65
CA PHE A 321 9.97 -1.03 -30.80
C PHE A 321 11.06 -0.39 -29.92
N GLY A 322 10.68 0.33 -28.84
CA GLY A 322 11.60 1.03 -27.95
C GLY A 322 12.16 2.35 -28.48
N PHE A 323 11.84 2.78 -29.71
CA PHE A 323 12.39 4.03 -30.29
C PHE A 323 11.44 4.83 -31.18
N LEU A 324 10.39 4.23 -31.75
CA LEU A 324 9.51 4.90 -32.72
C LEU A 324 8.26 5.47 -32.03
N PRO A 325 8.10 6.80 -31.91
CA PRO A 325 6.89 7.39 -31.36
C PRO A 325 5.71 7.17 -32.31
N TRP A 326 4.59 6.70 -31.77
CA TRP A 326 3.34 6.48 -32.51
C TRP A 326 2.15 6.99 -31.71
N GLN A 327 1.19 7.61 -32.39
CA GLN A 327 -0.02 8.09 -31.73
C GLN A 327 -1.19 7.14 -31.96
N VAL A 328 -1.66 6.51 -30.89
CA VAL A 328 -2.86 5.68 -30.87
C VAL A 328 -4.06 6.53 -30.46
N LYS A 329 -5.19 6.35 -31.14
CA LYS A 329 -6.47 6.96 -30.75
C LYS A 329 -7.38 5.91 -30.16
N ARG A 330 -8.05 6.24 -29.07
CA ARG A 330 -9.08 5.42 -28.42
C ARG A 330 -10.31 6.27 -28.14
N LYS A 331 -11.48 5.69 -28.34
CA LYS A 331 -12.76 6.31 -28.01
C LYS A 331 -13.05 6.05 -26.53
N ALA A 332 -13.39 7.09 -25.79
CA ALA A 332 -13.91 7.01 -24.44
C ALA A 332 -15.37 7.48 -24.44
N LEU A 333 -16.20 6.76 -23.70
CA LEU A 333 -17.62 7.03 -23.52
C LEU A 333 -17.88 7.49 -22.10
N TYR A 334 -18.84 8.38 -21.92
CA TYR A 334 -19.28 8.88 -20.62
C TYR A 334 -20.80 8.95 -20.57
N THR A 335 -21.36 8.63 -19.41
CA THR A 335 -22.80 8.63 -19.13
C THR A 335 -23.09 9.34 -17.81
N GLU A 336 -24.38 9.46 -17.45
CA GLU A 336 -24.79 9.94 -16.11
C GLU A 336 -24.24 9.07 -14.96
N HIS A 337 -23.91 7.80 -15.20
CA HIS A 337 -23.30 6.91 -14.21
C HIS A 337 -21.82 7.19 -13.97
N GLY A 338 -21.11 7.73 -14.97
CA GLY A 338 -19.65 7.82 -14.99
C GLY A 338 -19.04 7.39 -16.32
N PRO A 339 -17.70 7.19 -16.36
CA PRO A 339 -17.00 6.76 -17.56
C PRO A 339 -17.42 5.33 -17.95
N ALA A 340 -17.45 5.05 -19.25
CA ALA A 340 -17.96 3.80 -19.80
C ALA A 340 -16.97 3.16 -20.79
N ILE A 341 -16.99 1.82 -20.81
CA ILE A 341 -16.16 0.96 -21.65
C ILE A 341 -17.05 0.11 -22.55
N GLU A 342 -16.73 0.10 -23.84
CA GLU A 342 -17.33 -0.80 -24.82
C GLU A 342 -16.48 -2.08 -24.94
N THR A 343 -17.12 -3.24 -24.78
CA THR A 343 -16.50 -4.57 -24.84
C THR A 343 -17.29 -5.48 -25.80
N PRO A 344 -16.74 -6.63 -26.23
CA PRO A 344 -17.46 -7.56 -27.12
C PRO A 344 -18.79 -8.07 -26.54
N HIS A 345 -18.97 -8.04 -25.22
CA HIS A 345 -20.15 -8.53 -24.51
C HIS A 345 -21.01 -7.41 -23.91
N GLY A 346 -20.83 -6.14 -24.30
CA GLY A 346 -21.70 -5.03 -23.94
C GLY A 346 -20.98 -3.71 -23.68
N ILE A 347 -21.74 -2.67 -23.31
CA ILE A 347 -21.18 -1.40 -22.83
C ILE A 347 -21.47 -1.28 -21.34
N TYR A 348 -20.44 -0.96 -20.57
CA TYR A 348 -20.50 -0.91 -19.11
C TYR A 348 -20.05 0.47 -18.62
N ALA A 349 -20.85 1.13 -17.79
CA ALA A 349 -20.45 2.35 -17.10
C ALA A 349 -19.99 2.03 -15.68
N ILE A 350 -19.04 2.80 -15.15
CA ILE A 350 -18.48 2.60 -13.82
C ILE A 350 -18.75 3.82 -12.95
N ARG A 351 -19.27 3.58 -11.75
CA ARG A 351 -19.40 4.57 -10.67
C ARG A 351 -18.47 4.14 -9.54
N TYR A 352 -17.65 5.05 -9.01
CA TYR A 352 -16.67 4.69 -7.98
C TYR A 352 -16.48 5.82 -6.95
N ALA A 353 -16.11 5.45 -5.73
CA ALA A 353 -15.89 6.41 -4.64
C ALA A 353 -14.72 7.36 -4.91
N GLY A 354 -14.82 8.62 -4.51
CA GLY A 354 -13.78 9.64 -4.74
C GLY A 354 -13.85 10.32 -6.12
N MET A 355 -14.87 10.05 -6.93
CA MET A 355 -15.12 10.80 -8.18
C MET A 355 -15.27 12.30 -7.89
N GLY A 356 -14.41 13.12 -8.49
CA GLY A 356 -14.46 14.58 -8.32
C GLY A 356 -13.79 15.11 -7.06
N GLU A 357 -12.99 14.31 -6.36
CA GLU A 357 -12.30 14.73 -5.14
C GLU A 357 -10.82 15.04 -5.39
N VAL A 358 -10.36 16.19 -4.90
CA VAL A 358 -9.00 16.74 -5.09
C VAL A 358 -8.32 17.14 -3.77
N LYS A 359 -9.03 17.08 -2.64
CA LYS A 359 -8.60 17.58 -1.32
C LYS A 359 -7.92 16.50 -0.46
N GLN A 360 -7.54 15.36 -1.02
CA GLN A 360 -6.92 14.27 -0.25
C GLN A 360 -5.68 14.73 0.52
N ILE A 361 -4.84 15.56 -0.11
CA ILE A 361 -3.60 16.07 0.50
C ILE A 361 -3.92 17.02 1.67
N GLU A 362 -4.95 17.86 1.53
CA GLU A 362 -5.38 18.78 2.60
C GLU A 362 -5.78 18.01 3.86
N GLN A 363 -6.54 16.93 3.71
CA GLN A 363 -6.90 16.05 4.82
C GLN A 363 -5.66 15.41 5.46
N TRP A 364 -4.73 14.88 4.66
CA TRP A 364 -3.50 14.28 5.19
C TRP A 364 -2.64 15.32 5.94
N LEU A 365 -2.53 16.54 5.42
CA LEU A 365 -1.80 17.63 6.07
C LEU A 365 -2.46 18.03 7.40
N ALA A 366 -3.78 18.13 7.44
CA ALA A 366 -4.53 18.40 8.68
C ALA A 366 -4.30 17.30 9.74
N MET A 367 -4.27 16.03 9.34
CA MET A 367 -3.92 14.92 10.26
C MET A 367 -2.47 15.02 10.75
N ASN A 368 -1.54 15.43 9.90
CA ASN A 368 -0.11 15.59 10.22
C ASN A 368 0.14 16.74 11.22
N LYS A 369 -0.70 17.76 11.22
CA LYS A 369 -0.63 18.92 12.13
C LYS A 369 -1.45 18.77 13.42
N ALA A 370 -2.25 17.71 13.54
CA ALA A 370 -3.12 17.52 14.71
C ALA A 370 -2.30 17.36 16.00
N THR A 371 -2.72 18.02 17.06
CA THR A 371 -2.03 18.02 18.37
C THR A 371 -2.75 17.21 19.44
N ASN A 372 -3.98 16.78 19.16
CA ASN A 372 -4.84 16.01 20.06
C ASN A 372 -5.84 15.14 19.27
N PHE A 373 -6.58 14.31 20.00
CA PHE A 373 -7.53 13.36 19.41
C PHE A 373 -8.68 14.06 18.69
N GLU A 374 -9.20 15.15 19.24
CA GLU A 374 -10.31 15.91 18.66
C GLU A 374 -9.93 16.53 17.32
N GLU A 375 -8.76 17.16 17.24
CA GLU A 375 -8.21 17.71 15.99
C GLU A 375 -7.94 16.62 14.96
N TRP A 376 -7.35 15.50 15.38
CA TRP A 376 -7.05 14.39 14.48
C TRP A 376 -8.32 13.74 13.93
N LEU A 377 -9.35 13.55 14.78
CA LEU A 377 -10.64 13.01 14.37
C LEU A 377 -11.38 13.99 13.46
N ALA A 378 -11.33 15.30 13.74
CA ALA A 378 -11.92 16.33 12.90
C ALA A 378 -11.23 16.41 11.52
N ALA A 379 -9.91 16.28 11.46
CA ALA A 379 -9.17 16.16 10.21
C ALA A 379 -9.62 14.92 9.43
N LEU A 380 -9.72 13.76 10.07
CA LEU A 380 -10.21 12.53 9.42
C LEU A 380 -11.67 12.66 8.93
N ALA A 381 -12.51 13.41 9.65
CA ALA A 381 -13.90 13.67 9.30
C ALA A 381 -14.09 14.58 8.08
N GLN A 382 -13.04 15.20 7.54
CA GLN A 382 -13.09 15.85 6.22
C GLN A 382 -13.47 14.85 5.11
N HIS A 383 -13.16 13.56 5.32
CA HIS A 383 -13.67 12.43 4.54
C HIS A 383 -13.44 12.54 3.03
N THR A 384 -12.23 12.95 2.63
CA THR A 384 -11.78 13.20 1.25
C THR A 384 -11.01 12.02 0.62
N PHE A 385 -10.54 11.03 1.38
CA PHE A 385 -9.97 9.81 0.80
C PHE A 385 -10.73 8.54 1.18
N ALA A 386 -10.76 7.60 0.22
CA ALA A 386 -11.82 6.62 0.12
C ALA A 386 -11.69 5.37 0.99
N SER A 387 -10.50 4.99 1.45
CA SER A 387 -10.30 3.63 1.98
C SER A 387 -9.03 3.45 2.82
N PHE A 388 -9.14 3.51 4.14
CA PHE A 388 -8.14 2.99 5.10
C PHE A 388 -8.79 2.69 6.46
N ASN A 389 -8.33 1.67 7.18
CA ASN A 389 -8.51 1.63 8.62
C ASN A 389 -7.43 2.48 9.29
N PHE A 390 -7.75 3.11 10.41
CA PHE A 390 -6.78 3.74 11.30
C PHE A 390 -6.85 3.15 12.69
N VAL A 391 -5.69 2.98 13.33
CA VAL A 391 -5.57 2.78 14.78
C VAL A 391 -4.75 3.92 15.36
N TYR A 392 -5.32 4.63 16.32
CA TYR A 392 -4.79 5.82 16.95
C TYR A 392 -4.42 5.56 18.41
N SER A 393 -3.43 6.28 18.91
CA SER A 393 -3.10 6.37 20.33
C SER A 393 -2.51 7.74 20.68
N ASP A 394 -2.69 8.21 21.92
CA ASP A 394 -2.06 9.46 22.39
C ASP A 394 -1.56 9.44 23.84
N LYS A 395 -0.90 10.54 24.22
CA LYS A 395 -0.36 10.78 25.56
C LYS A 395 -1.41 10.92 26.65
N ASP A 396 -2.68 11.15 26.30
CA ASP A 396 -3.79 11.31 27.23
C ASP A 396 -4.52 9.98 27.52
N GLY A 397 -4.08 8.90 26.86
CA GLY A 397 -4.60 7.56 27.07
C GLY A 397 -5.75 7.19 26.15
N ASN A 398 -6.00 7.99 25.13
CA ASN A 398 -7.00 7.64 24.12
C ASN A 398 -6.42 6.59 23.17
N ILE A 399 -7.25 5.62 22.81
CA ILE A 399 -7.03 4.72 21.68
C ILE A 399 -8.30 4.67 20.83
N ALA A 400 -8.16 4.61 19.51
CA ALA A 400 -9.30 4.54 18.60
C ALA A 400 -9.03 3.69 17.38
N PHE A 401 -10.07 3.01 16.89
CA PHE A 401 -10.12 2.36 15.58
C PHE A 401 -11.19 3.04 14.73
N ILE A 402 -10.85 3.41 13.51
CA ILE A 402 -11.77 4.01 12.54
C ILE A 402 -11.67 3.23 11.23
N HIS A 403 -12.77 2.64 10.78
CA HIS A 403 -12.91 2.11 9.43
C HIS A 403 -13.28 3.24 8.48
N ASN A 404 -12.30 4.04 8.05
CA ASN A 404 -12.54 5.15 7.13
C ASN A 404 -12.82 4.62 5.72
N SER A 405 -14.01 4.92 5.22
CA SER A 405 -14.41 4.59 3.86
C SER A 405 -15.42 5.58 3.29
N MET A 406 -15.28 5.97 2.03
CA MET A 406 -16.32 6.71 1.28
C MET A 406 -17.43 5.76 0.84
N THR A 407 -18.11 5.12 1.79
CA THR A 407 -19.13 4.09 1.52
C THR A 407 -20.36 4.71 0.85
N PRO A 408 -20.73 4.31 -0.38
CA PRO A 408 -21.90 4.86 -1.06
C PRO A 408 -23.22 4.57 -0.34
N VAL A 409 -24.14 5.53 -0.34
CA VAL A 409 -25.53 5.27 0.10
C VAL A 409 -26.26 4.56 -1.02
N ARG A 410 -26.46 3.26 -0.83
CA ARG A 410 -27.07 2.34 -1.79
C ARG A 410 -28.51 2.02 -1.40
N ILE A 411 -29.39 1.88 -2.41
CA ILE A 411 -30.78 1.47 -2.17
C ILE A 411 -30.88 -0.04 -1.94
N PRO A 412 -31.83 -0.52 -1.10
CA PRO A 412 -32.00 -1.94 -0.85
C PRO A 412 -32.61 -2.68 -2.04
N GLY A 413 -32.49 -4.00 -2.03
CA GLY A 413 -33.17 -4.88 -3.01
C GLY A 413 -32.37 -5.16 -4.29
N TYR A 414 -31.09 -4.80 -4.32
CA TYR A 414 -30.14 -5.17 -5.37
C TYR A 414 -28.92 -5.84 -4.73
N ASN A 415 -28.29 -6.74 -5.47
CA ASN A 415 -26.96 -7.23 -5.13
C ASN A 415 -25.94 -6.30 -5.80
N TRP A 416 -25.37 -5.37 -5.01
CA TRP A 416 -24.40 -4.38 -5.47
C TRP A 416 -23.05 -4.98 -5.87
N HIS A 417 -22.77 -6.22 -5.48
CA HIS A 417 -21.61 -6.95 -5.98
C HIS A 417 -21.80 -7.45 -7.42
N ASN A 418 -23.02 -7.52 -7.93
CA ASN A 418 -23.28 -7.88 -9.33
C ASN A 418 -23.28 -6.65 -10.24
N TYR A 419 -23.30 -6.87 -11.55
CA TYR A 419 -23.49 -5.74 -12.48
C TYR A 419 -24.90 -5.18 -12.31
N LEU A 420 -25.04 -3.88 -12.17
CA LEU A 420 -26.32 -3.22 -11.99
C LEU A 420 -26.98 -2.96 -13.36
N PRO A 421 -28.32 -2.93 -13.42
CA PRO A 421 -28.99 -2.47 -14.63
C PRO A 421 -28.72 -0.97 -14.85
N GLY A 422 -28.16 -0.63 -16.01
CA GLY A 422 -27.77 0.73 -16.38
C GLY A 422 -28.90 1.59 -16.96
N ASP A 423 -30.16 1.16 -16.82
CA ASP A 423 -31.34 1.86 -17.33
C ASP A 423 -32.19 2.51 -16.23
N LYS A 424 -31.70 2.53 -14.97
CA LYS A 424 -32.38 3.11 -13.81
C LYS A 424 -31.51 4.14 -13.10
N SER A 425 -31.92 5.40 -13.15
CA SER A 425 -31.18 6.48 -12.46
C SER A 425 -31.20 6.35 -10.94
N SER A 426 -32.20 5.66 -10.37
CA SER A 426 -32.30 5.41 -8.93
C SER A 426 -31.15 4.57 -8.36
N LEU A 427 -30.35 3.92 -9.21
CA LEU A 427 -29.16 3.16 -8.80
C LEU A 427 -27.87 3.98 -8.89
N ILE A 428 -27.92 5.19 -9.45
CA ILE A 428 -26.77 6.09 -9.55
C ILE A 428 -26.66 6.87 -8.24
N TRP A 429 -25.87 6.35 -7.30
CA TRP A 429 -25.63 7.02 -6.03
C TRP A 429 -24.78 8.29 -6.21
N ASN A 430 -25.00 9.26 -5.32
CA ASN A 430 -24.33 10.56 -5.33
C ASN A 430 -24.00 11.08 -3.92
N SER A 431 -24.08 10.23 -2.90
CA SER A 431 -23.77 10.56 -1.52
C SER A 431 -23.10 9.38 -0.83
N TYR A 432 -22.33 9.66 0.21
CA TYR A 432 -21.68 8.68 1.07
C TYR A 432 -22.38 8.60 2.44
N ILE A 433 -22.23 7.47 3.13
CA ILE A 433 -22.54 7.35 4.56
C ILE A 433 -21.73 8.40 5.30
N SER A 434 -22.35 9.14 6.22
CA SER A 434 -21.64 10.18 6.99
C SER A 434 -20.56 9.56 7.87
N PHE A 435 -19.46 10.29 8.06
CA PHE A 435 -18.29 9.83 8.81
C PHE A 435 -18.64 9.23 10.18
N GLU A 436 -19.57 9.85 10.92
CA GLU A 436 -19.95 9.43 12.28
C GLU A 436 -20.72 8.10 12.32
N LYS A 437 -21.20 7.63 11.16
CA LYS A 437 -21.90 6.36 11.01
C LYS A 437 -21.00 5.23 10.54
N LEU A 438 -19.72 5.49 10.26
CA LEU A 438 -18.78 4.44 9.90
C LEU A 438 -18.46 3.56 11.13
N PRO A 439 -18.06 2.28 10.93
CA PRO A 439 -17.60 1.45 12.03
C PRO A 439 -16.40 2.06 12.76
N MET A 440 -16.58 2.38 14.04
CA MET A 440 -15.57 2.99 14.89
C MET A 440 -15.62 2.41 16.30
N VAL A 441 -14.47 2.39 16.97
CA VAL A 441 -14.34 2.02 18.39
C VAL A 441 -13.40 3.01 19.04
N ILE A 442 -13.84 3.70 20.10
CA ILE A 442 -13.04 4.66 20.85
C ILE A 442 -12.99 4.21 22.30
N ASN A 443 -11.79 4.09 22.86
CA ASN A 443 -11.55 3.72 24.26
C ASN A 443 -12.38 2.51 24.73
N PRO A 444 -12.24 1.33 24.09
CA PRO A 444 -13.01 0.15 24.47
C PRO A 444 -12.72 -0.28 25.90
N SER A 445 -13.69 -0.91 26.54
CA SER A 445 -13.59 -1.39 27.93
C SER A 445 -12.63 -2.57 28.11
N SER A 446 -12.19 -3.18 27.02
CA SER A 446 -11.09 -4.16 26.96
C SER A 446 -9.69 -3.53 26.99
N GLY A 447 -9.58 -2.23 26.71
CA GLY A 447 -8.32 -1.50 26.69
C GLY A 447 -7.37 -1.79 25.53
N TYR A 448 -7.79 -2.60 24.54
CA TYR A 448 -6.96 -2.89 23.37
C TYR A 448 -7.74 -2.76 22.05
N LEU A 449 -6.99 -2.47 20.99
CA LEU A 449 -7.46 -2.44 19.60
C LEU A 449 -6.43 -3.12 18.70
N ILE A 450 -6.89 -3.86 17.71
CA ILE A 450 -6.06 -4.41 16.64
C ILE A 450 -6.72 -4.25 15.29
N SER A 451 -5.94 -3.77 14.31
CA SER A 451 -6.27 -3.83 12.90
C SER A 451 -5.16 -4.58 12.16
N ALA A 452 -5.55 -5.60 11.40
CA ALA A 452 -4.71 -6.52 10.65
C ALA A 452 -5.41 -6.93 9.34
N ASN A 453 -6.02 -5.95 8.65
CA ASN A 453 -6.81 -6.10 7.41
C ASN A 453 -8.03 -7.05 7.53
N GLN A 454 -8.61 -7.13 8.72
CA GLN A 454 -9.83 -7.89 8.97
C GLN A 454 -11.08 -7.00 8.96
N SER A 455 -12.23 -7.66 9.05
CA SER A 455 -13.55 -7.09 9.29
C SER A 455 -13.53 -6.04 10.41
N PRO A 456 -14.15 -4.86 10.20
CA PRO A 456 -14.22 -3.82 11.23
C PRO A 456 -15.09 -4.22 12.43
N PHE A 457 -15.79 -5.35 12.35
CA PHE A 457 -16.64 -5.89 13.40
C PHE A 457 -15.87 -6.78 14.40
N PHE A 458 -14.56 -6.98 14.19
CA PHE A 458 -13.70 -7.78 15.06
C PHE A 458 -12.33 -7.11 15.24
N VAL A 459 -12.30 -6.01 15.99
CA VAL A 459 -11.10 -5.19 16.23
C VAL A 459 -10.74 -5.08 17.72
N THR A 460 -11.65 -5.50 18.60
CA THR A 460 -11.48 -5.56 20.04
C THR A 460 -12.33 -6.71 20.63
N SER A 461 -12.63 -6.66 21.93
CA SER A 461 -13.54 -7.62 22.59
C SER A 461 -14.97 -7.54 22.04
N ASP A 462 -15.70 -8.66 22.10
CA ASP A 462 -17.08 -8.80 21.60
C ASP A 462 -18.05 -7.73 22.13
N LYS A 463 -17.80 -7.22 23.34
CA LYS A 463 -18.66 -6.23 24.00
C LYS A 463 -18.61 -4.86 23.34
N ASP A 464 -17.44 -4.47 22.82
CA ASP A 464 -17.17 -3.11 22.34
C ASP A 464 -17.02 -3.04 20.81
N ASN A 465 -17.01 -4.18 20.12
CA ASN A 465 -17.01 -4.23 18.66
C ASN A 465 -18.30 -3.58 18.09
N PRO A 466 -18.23 -2.92 16.91
CA PRO A 466 -19.41 -2.45 16.23
C PRO A 466 -20.35 -3.62 15.91
N ASP A 467 -21.65 -3.48 16.20
CA ASP A 467 -22.63 -4.54 15.90
C ASP A 467 -22.94 -4.54 14.39
N ARG A 468 -22.58 -5.65 13.72
CA ARG A 468 -22.84 -5.85 12.28
C ARG A 468 -24.31 -5.62 11.89
N LYS A 469 -25.26 -5.85 12.80
CA LYS A 469 -26.70 -5.68 12.55
C LYS A 469 -27.13 -4.22 12.38
N ASN A 470 -26.29 -3.27 12.79
CA ASN A 470 -26.55 -1.83 12.59
C ASN A 470 -26.18 -1.34 11.19
N TYR A 471 -25.62 -2.21 10.34
CA TYR A 471 -25.15 -1.89 9.00
C TYR A 471 -25.91 -2.73 7.97
N SER A 472 -26.18 -2.15 6.81
CA SER A 472 -26.85 -2.87 5.72
C SER A 472 -25.87 -3.84 5.04
N ASN A 473 -26.38 -4.76 4.22
CA ASN A 473 -25.50 -5.59 3.39
C ASN A 473 -24.98 -4.79 2.19
N GLU A 474 -25.77 -3.84 1.72
CA GLU A 474 -25.46 -2.92 0.64
C GLU A 474 -24.31 -1.96 0.99
N ASP A 475 -24.04 -1.72 2.28
CA ASP A 475 -22.91 -0.91 2.75
C ASP A 475 -21.55 -1.54 2.37
N GLY A 476 -21.51 -2.85 2.08
CA GLY A 476 -20.32 -3.46 1.46
C GLY A 476 -19.08 -3.55 2.37
N PHE A 477 -19.27 -3.53 3.69
CA PHE A 477 -18.16 -3.70 4.64
C PHE A 477 -17.58 -5.11 4.58
N PRO A 478 -16.24 -5.27 4.65
CA PRO A 478 -15.59 -6.58 4.56
C PRO A 478 -15.94 -7.45 5.78
N THR A 479 -16.10 -8.75 5.58
CA THR A 479 -16.35 -9.73 6.65
C THR A 479 -15.17 -10.67 6.90
N ARG A 480 -14.11 -10.54 6.11
CA ARG A 480 -12.90 -11.36 6.13
C ARG A 480 -12.12 -11.28 7.45
N MET A 481 -11.53 -12.40 7.87
CA MET A 481 -10.57 -12.47 8.99
C MET A 481 -9.22 -13.00 8.53
N THR A 482 -8.13 -12.40 9.02
CA THR A 482 -6.75 -12.89 8.84
C THR A 482 -6.31 -13.78 10.00
N ASN A 483 -5.30 -14.63 9.79
CA ASN A 483 -4.62 -15.30 10.90
C ASN A 483 -4.03 -14.28 11.87
N ARG A 484 -3.45 -13.18 11.37
CA ARG A 484 -2.91 -12.09 12.21
C ARG A 484 -3.95 -11.48 13.14
N ALA A 485 -5.13 -11.17 12.63
CA ALA A 485 -6.22 -10.64 13.43
C ALA A 485 -6.68 -11.64 14.48
N VAL A 486 -6.93 -12.91 14.08
CA VAL A 486 -7.35 -13.96 15.01
C VAL A 486 -6.29 -14.16 16.11
N ARG A 487 -5.02 -14.30 15.72
CA ARG A 487 -3.90 -14.51 16.65
C ARG A 487 -3.68 -13.32 17.57
N GLY A 488 -3.77 -12.10 17.07
CA GLY A 488 -3.60 -10.89 17.87
C GLY A 488 -4.75 -10.70 18.86
N LEU A 489 -6.00 -10.95 18.45
CA LEU A 489 -7.16 -10.92 19.35
C LEU A 489 -7.02 -11.96 20.47
N GLU A 490 -6.59 -13.19 20.16
CA GLU A 490 -6.30 -14.23 21.17
C GLU A 490 -5.28 -13.73 22.20
N LEU A 491 -4.11 -13.28 21.71
CA LEU A 491 -3.01 -12.82 22.57
C LEU A 491 -3.41 -11.64 23.46
N LEU A 492 -4.15 -10.67 22.93
CA LEU A 492 -4.58 -9.49 23.69
C LEU A 492 -5.68 -9.84 24.70
N SER A 493 -6.60 -10.76 24.36
CA SER A 493 -7.72 -11.13 25.23
C SER A 493 -7.32 -12.00 26.42
N GLU A 494 -6.18 -12.71 26.35
CA GLU A 494 -5.68 -13.59 27.41
C GLU A 494 -4.98 -12.84 28.55
N LEU A 495 -4.66 -11.55 28.36
CA LEU A 495 -3.81 -10.77 29.26
C LEU A 495 -4.62 -9.73 30.04
N ASP A 496 -4.42 -9.70 31.36
CA ASP A 496 -5.01 -8.70 32.26
C ASP A 496 -4.32 -7.33 32.12
N LYS A 497 -2.97 -7.34 32.11
CA LYS A 497 -2.14 -6.16 31.88
C LYS A 497 -0.94 -6.50 31.00
N ILE A 498 -0.54 -5.56 30.16
CA ILE A 498 0.55 -5.70 29.19
C ILE A 498 1.70 -4.75 29.56
N ASP A 499 2.92 -5.29 29.71
CA ASP A 499 4.14 -4.49 29.82
C ASP A 499 4.77 -4.23 28.44
N GLU A 500 5.81 -3.39 28.38
CA GLU A 500 6.50 -3.06 27.12
C GLU A 500 7.08 -4.28 26.41
N GLN A 501 7.66 -5.22 27.18
CA GLN A 501 8.27 -6.42 26.62
C GLN A 501 7.21 -7.34 26.00
N THR A 502 6.08 -7.51 26.68
CA THR A 502 4.94 -8.31 26.21
C THR A 502 4.31 -7.66 24.98
N PHE A 503 4.13 -6.33 24.98
CA PHE A 503 3.63 -5.60 23.83
C PHE A 503 4.52 -5.81 22.59
N SER A 504 5.84 -5.67 22.77
CA SER A 504 6.82 -5.98 21.71
C SER A 504 6.74 -7.45 21.27
N ALA A 505 6.62 -8.39 22.21
CA ALA A 505 6.49 -9.81 21.90
C ALA A 505 5.22 -10.13 21.09
N ILE A 506 4.10 -9.47 21.36
CA ILE A 506 2.85 -9.62 20.58
C ILE A 506 3.08 -9.14 19.14
N LYS A 507 3.65 -7.95 18.95
CA LYS A 507 4.00 -7.43 17.61
C LYS A 507 4.94 -8.39 16.84
N HIS A 508 5.83 -9.05 17.55
CA HIS A 508 6.81 -9.99 17.02
C HIS A 508 6.36 -11.45 17.08
N ASP A 509 5.07 -11.75 17.34
CA ASP A 509 4.57 -13.13 17.36
C ASP A 509 4.60 -13.74 15.95
N LYS A 510 5.11 -14.98 15.89
CA LYS A 510 5.46 -15.69 14.65
C LYS A 510 4.56 -16.90 14.43
N LYS A 511 3.38 -16.94 15.06
CA LYS A 511 2.55 -18.15 15.12
C LYS A 511 1.27 -18.05 14.32
N TYR A 512 0.82 -19.21 13.85
CA TYR A 512 -0.55 -19.39 13.38
C TYR A 512 -1.47 -19.79 14.54
N SER A 513 -2.66 -19.22 14.56
CA SER A 513 -3.73 -19.61 15.47
C SER A 513 -4.39 -20.91 14.98
N LYS A 514 -4.76 -21.79 15.92
CA LYS A 514 -5.59 -22.98 15.64
C LYS A 514 -7.02 -22.63 15.21
N ASN A 515 -7.49 -21.43 15.52
CA ASN A 515 -8.81 -20.94 15.13
C ASN A 515 -8.81 -20.31 13.73
N SER A 516 -7.62 -20.08 13.14
CA SER A 516 -7.48 -19.48 11.83
C SER A 516 -7.95 -20.39 10.69
N ARG A 517 -8.30 -19.76 9.57
CA ARG A 517 -8.57 -20.42 8.30
C ARG A 517 -7.36 -21.26 7.82
N ALA A 518 -6.16 -20.69 7.92
CA ALA A 518 -4.90 -21.34 7.58
C ALA A 518 -4.71 -22.69 8.32
N TYR A 519 -4.96 -22.73 9.63
CA TYR A 519 -4.84 -23.98 10.39
C TYR A 519 -5.90 -25.01 9.97
N LYS A 520 -7.15 -24.59 9.72
CA LYS A 520 -8.20 -25.49 9.24
C LYS A 520 -7.85 -26.13 7.89
N TYR A 521 -7.19 -25.38 7.00
CA TYR A 521 -6.67 -25.93 5.74
C TYR A 521 -5.52 -26.93 5.99
N LEU A 522 -4.56 -26.55 6.84
CA LEU A 522 -3.43 -27.41 7.21
C LEU A 522 -3.89 -28.72 7.86
N GLU A 523 -4.90 -28.68 8.73
CA GLU A 523 -5.46 -29.87 9.38
C GLU A 523 -6.00 -30.88 8.36
N LYS A 524 -6.64 -30.41 7.28
CA LYS A 524 -7.07 -31.27 6.18
C LYS A 524 -5.87 -31.95 5.50
N ALA A 525 -4.76 -31.25 5.28
CA ALA A 525 -3.54 -31.86 4.75
C ALA A 525 -2.93 -32.91 5.69
N MET A 526 -2.96 -32.66 7.02
CA MET A 526 -2.46 -33.62 8.03
C MET A 526 -3.25 -34.92 8.09
N LEU A 527 -4.54 -34.86 7.74
CA LEU A 527 -5.49 -35.97 7.81
C LEU A 527 -5.84 -36.56 6.45
N ALA A 528 -5.33 -35.98 5.37
CA ALA A 528 -5.62 -36.41 4.00
C ALA A 528 -5.22 -37.87 3.78
N ASP A 529 -6.06 -38.59 3.04
CA ASP A 529 -5.69 -39.88 2.48
C ASP A 529 -4.59 -39.65 1.43
N LEU A 530 -3.49 -40.41 1.57
CA LEU A 530 -2.37 -40.33 0.65
C LEU A 530 -2.65 -41.08 -0.65
N GLY A 531 -3.65 -41.98 -0.65
CA GLY A 531 -4.04 -42.83 -1.76
C GLY A 531 -3.03 -43.95 -2.05
N ASP A 532 -3.29 -44.68 -3.12
CA ASP A 532 -2.47 -45.81 -3.55
C ASP A 532 -1.14 -45.35 -4.18
N LEU A 533 -0.10 -45.25 -3.34
CA LEU A 533 1.26 -44.89 -3.74
C LEU A 533 2.22 -46.07 -3.53
N ASN A 534 3.38 -46.04 -4.20
CA ASN A 534 4.45 -46.98 -3.86
C ASN A 534 4.93 -46.75 -2.42
N THR A 535 5.48 -47.79 -1.78
CA THR A 535 5.87 -47.77 -0.37
C THR A 535 6.77 -46.59 -0.01
N GLN A 536 7.72 -46.26 -0.88
CA GLN A 536 8.69 -45.18 -0.64
C GLN A 536 8.00 -43.80 -0.62
N LYS A 537 7.17 -43.48 -1.62
CA LYS A 537 6.44 -42.21 -1.65
C LYS A 537 5.42 -42.12 -0.53
N HIS A 538 4.72 -43.22 -0.24
CA HIS A 538 3.77 -43.28 0.87
C HIS A 538 4.47 -42.97 2.20
N GLU A 539 5.63 -43.57 2.46
CA GLU A 539 6.41 -43.31 3.67
C GLU A 539 6.88 -41.85 3.77
N ILE A 540 7.36 -41.27 2.66
CA ILE A 540 7.78 -39.86 2.60
C ILE A 540 6.62 -38.92 2.98
N TYR A 541 5.44 -39.09 2.39
CA TYR A 541 4.30 -38.21 2.68
C TYR A 541 3.70 -38.48 4.08
N ALA A 542 3.75 -39.71 4.58
CA ALA A 542 3.37 -40.01 5.96
C ALA A 542 4.32 -39.36 6.99
N ASN A 543 5.62 -39.30 6.68
CA ASN A 543 6.60 -38.56 7.48
C ASN A 543 6.33 -37.05 7.44
N ALA A 544 5.95 -36.51 6.28
CA ALA A 544 5.51 -35.12 6.15
C ALA A 544 4.29 -34.82 7.05
N GLN A 545 3.25 -35.67 7.04
CA GLN A 545 2.11 -35.54 7.97
C GLN A 545 2.54 -35.61 9.44
N THR A 546 3.53 -36.44 9.77
CA THR A 546 4.06 -36.54 11.14
C THR A 546 4.77 -35.27 11.59
N ILE A 547 5.52 -34.62 10.70
CA ILE A 547 6.15 -33.32 10.96
C ILE A 547 5.08 -32.27 11.23
N LEU A 548 4.06 -32.18 10.37
CA LEU A 548 2.97 -31.21 10.52
C LEU A 548 2.19 -31.39 11.82
N LYS A 549 1.88 -32.64 12.22
CA LYS A 549 1.19 -32.94 13.48
C LYS A 549 2.00 -32.57 14.73
N LYS A 550 3.33 -32.50 14.61
CA LYS A 550 4.24 -32.10 15.70
C LYS A 550 4.62 -30.63 15.65
N TRP A 551 4.29 -29.92 14.56
CA TRP A 551 4.60 -28.51 14.43
C TRP A 551 3.78 -27.70 15.43
N ASP A 552 4.46 -26.83 16.17
CA ASP A 552 3.87 -25.91 17.16
C ASP A 552 3.27 -24.64 16.53
N LEU A 553 3.13 -24.63 15.19
CA LEU A 553 2.65 -23.52 14.38
C LEU A 553 3.55 -22.27 14.40
N SER A 554 4.76 -22.36 14.97
CA SER A 554 5.72 -21.24 14.99
C SER A 554 6.56 -21.17 13.74
N THR A 555 6.83 -19.95 13.29
CA THR A 555 7.79 -19.61 12.23
C THR A 555 9.08 -18.99 12.80
N ASP A 556 9.52 -19.47 13.97
CA ASP A 556 10.85 -19.16 14.51
C ASP A 556 11.96 -19.71 13.62
N LYS A 557 13.10 -19.00 13.56
CA LYS A 557 14.26 -19.35 12.71
C LYS A 557 14.76 -20.80 12.86
N ASN A 558 14.59 -21.41 14.03
CA ASN A 558 15.02 -22.78 14.32
C ASN A 558 13.93 -23.85 14.16
N ASN A 559 12.71 -23.45 13.83
CA ASN A 559 11.57 -24.36 13.72
C ASN A 559 11.73 -25.28 12.49
N ARG A 560 11.51 -26.59 12.68
CA ARG A 560 11.66 -27.60 11.61
C ARG A 560 10.34 -28.00 10.92
N GLY A 561 9.20 -27.66 11.53
CA GLY A 561 7.89 -27.86 10.92
C GLY A 561 7.47 -26.71 10.01
N ALA A 562 8.03 -25.52 10.25
CA ALA A 562 7.65 -24.29 9.57
C ALA A 562 7.82 -24.34 8.05
N ALA A 563 8.92 -24.86 7.51
CA ALA A 563 9.14 -24.85 6.05
C ALA A 563 8.03 -25.60 5.29
N LEU A 564 7.70 -26.82 5.73
CA LEU A 564 6.62 -27.61 5.14
C LEU A 564 5.25 -26.99 5.42
N GLY A 565 4.99 -26.59 6.67
CA GLY A 565 3.71 -26.02 7.08
C GLY A 565 3.37 -24.70 6.37
N THR A 566 4.34 -23.79 6.26
CA THR A 566 4.18 -22.51 5.58
C THR A 566 4.07 -22.66 4.06
N CYS A 567 4.72 -23.64 3.44
CA CYS A 567 4.51 -23.93 2.02
C CYS A 567 3.05 -24.32 1.74
N ILE A 568 2.48 -25.19 2.59
CA ILE A 568 1.09 -25.67 2.43
C ILE A 568 0.10 -24.54 2.71
N ILE A 569 0.26 -23.82 3.83
CA ILE A 569 -0.59 -22.66 4.17
C ILE A 569 -0.46 -21.55 3.12
N GLY A 570 0.74 -21.34 2.58
CA GLY A 570 1.00 -20.31 1.58
C GLY A 570 0.13 -20.46 0.32
N ALA A 571 -0.12 -21.70 -0.12
CA ALA A 571 -1.00 -21.96 -1.26
C ALA A 571 -2.45 -21.54 -0.99
N GLU A 572 -2.94 -21.81 0.22
CA GLU A 572 -4.28 -21.43 0.64
C GLU A 572 -4.43 -19.93 0.93
N TRP A 573 -3.38 -19.33 1.47
CA TRP A 573 -3.31 -17.89 1.67
C TRP A 573 -3.31 -17.16 0.32
N LEU A 574 -2.47 -17.56 -0.64
CA LEU A 574 -2.42 -16.96 -1.99
C LEU A 574 -3.75 -17.07 -2.73
N ALA A 575 -4.39 -18.25 -2.72
CA ALA A 575 -5.71 -18.43 -3.32
C ALA A 575 -6.73 -17.44 -2.74
N GLU A 576 -6.74 -17.27 -1.42
CA GLU A 576 -7.63 -16.29 -0.79
C GLU A 576 -7.29 -14.83 -1.13
N GLN A 577 -6.00 -14.47 -1.22
CA GLN A 577 -5.58 -13.14 -1.68
C GLN A 577 -6.08 -12.85 -3.11
N GLN A 578 -6.28 -13.89 -3.91
CA GLN A 578 -6.78 -13.81 -5.29
C GLN A 578 -8.30 -13.94 -5.39
N GLY A 579 -9.01 -14.25 -4.28
CA GLY A 579 -10.44 -14.54 -4.30
C GLY A 579 -10.76 -15.90 -4.96
N GLU A 580 -9.81 -16.82 -4.97
CA GLU A 580 -9.93 -18.16 -5.54
C GLU A 580 -10.21 -19.22 -4.46
N ASN A 581 -10.74 -20.37 -4.90
CA ASN A 581 -10.86 -21.53 -4.02
C ASN A 581 -9.48 -22.08 -3.65
N PRO A 582 -9.27 -22.50 -2.40
CA PRO A 582 -8.00 -23.09 -2.02
C PRO A 582 -7.78 -24.41 -2.77
N PRO A 583 -6.52 -24.73 -3.14
CA PRO A 583 -6.18 -26.00 -3.81
C PRO A 583 -6.48 -27.21 -2.93
N ASP A 584 -6.38 -28.42 -3.50
CA ASP A 584 -6.58 -29.65 -2.73
C ASP A 584 -5.47 -29.83 -1.66
N PRO A 585 -5.80 -30.01 -0.37
CA PRO A 585 -4.80 -30.14 0.70
C PRO A 585 -3.87 -31.36 0.55
N SER A 586 -4.35 -32.48 -0.02
CA SER A 586 -3.51 -33.68 -0.24
C SER A 586 -2.49 -33.42 -1.36
N GLY A 587 -2.95 -32.76 -2.43
CA GLY A 587 -2.10 -32.26 -3.51
C GLY A 587 -0.99 -31.35 -3.01
N GLU A 588 -1.32 -30.35 -2.19
CA GLU A 588 -0.35 -29.40 -1.66
C GLU A 588 0.65 -30.04 -0.68
N LEU A 589 0.20 -30.99 0.16
CA LEU A 589 1.10 -31.77 1.00
C LEU A 589 2.18 -32.46 0.14
N LYS A 590 1.77 -33.13 -0.94
CA LYS A 590 2.67 -33.85 -1.84
C LYS A 590 3.60 -32.88 -2.58
N ARG A 591 3.04 -31.80 -3.14
CA ARG A 591 3.79 -30.76 -3.88
C ARG A 591 4.87 -30.13 -3.01
N CYS A 592 4.51 -29.66 -1.81
CA CYS A 592 5.46 -29.03 -0.89
C CYS A 592 6.52 -30.02 -0.38
N THR A 593 6.15 -31.28 -0.14
CA THR A 593 7.10 -32.31 0.26
C THR A 593 8.13 -32.59 -0.84
N ASP A 594 7.65 -32.79 -2.08
CA ASP A 594 8.51 -33.02 -3.24
C ASP A 594 9.40 -31.81 -3.53
N LEU A 595 8.86 -30.59 -3.41
CA LEU A 595 9.61 -29.34 -3.59
C LEU A 595 10.78 -29.21 -2.60
N LEU A 596 10.54 -29.45 -1.30
CA LEU A 596 11.59 -29.38 -0.29
C LEU A 596 12.66 -30.47 -0.49
N LEU A 597 12.26 -31.68 -0.90
CA LEU A 597 13.21 -32.72 -1.26
C LEU A 597 14.05 -32.36 -2.48
N ASP A 598 13.45 -31.83 -3.54
CA ASP A 598 14.16 -31.45 -4.77
C ASP A 598 15.15 -30.31 -4.52
N LYS A 599 14.70 -29.25 -3.82
CA LYS A 599 15.48 -28.01 -3.68
C LYS A 599 16.43 -27.99 -2.49
N ILE A 600 16.12 -28.72 -1.42
CA ILE A 600 16.85 -28.67 -0.15
C ILE A 600 17.42 -30.04 0.22
N GLY A 601 16.87 -31.13 -0.31
CA GLY A 601 17.29 -32.49 0.01
C GLY A 601 16.69 -33.06 1.30
N ARG A 602 15.79 -32.33 1.97
CA ARG A 602 15.08 -32.76 3.18
C ARG A 602 13.76 -32.02 3.36
N ILE A 603 12.82 -32.61 4.10
CA ILE A 603 11.46 -32.08 4.31
C ILE A 603 11.30 -31.26 5.60
N ASP A 604 12.33 -31.23 6.45
CA ASP A 604 12.34 -30.57 7.77
C ASP A 604 13.54 -29.60 7.97
N PRO A 605 13.93 -28.78 6.96
CA PRO A 605 14.98 -27.79 7.17
C PRO A 605 14.57 -26.81 8.28
N LYS A 606 15.56 -26.18 8.92
CA LYS A 606 15.24 -25.08 9.85
C LYS A 606 14.62 -23.94 9.06
N TRP A 607 13.62 -23.27 9.63
CA TRP A 607 12.95 -22.17 8.93
C TRP A 607 13.92 -21.10 8.44
N GLY A 608 14.91 -20.73 9.25
CA GLY A 608 15.91 -19.74 8.90
C GLY A 608 16.86 -20.18 7.78
N GLU A 609 16.95 -21.46 7.44
CA GLU A 609 17.66 -21.94 6.23
C GLU A 609 16.84 -21.63 4.97
N VAL A 610 15.52 -21.57 5.10
CA VAL A 610 14.57 -21.34 4.01
C VAL A 610 14.19 -19.87 3.90
N ASN A 611 13.85 -19.20 4.99
CA ASN A 611 13.36 -17.82 5.00
C ASN A 611 14.50 -16.84 5.29
N ARG A 612 14.88 -16.05 4.28
CA ARG A 612 16.10 -15.25 4.26
C ARG A 612 15.79 -13.77 4.07
N HIS A 613 16.50 -12.93 4.81
CA HIS A 613 16.58 -11.50 4.56
C HIS A 613 17.85 -11.23 3.76
N ILE A 614 17.72 -10.72 2.54
CA ILE A 614 18.84 -10.52 1.62
C ILE A 614 18.89 -9.06 1.19
N ARG A 615 20.08 -8.45 1.33
CA ARG A 615 20.33 -7.07 0.93
C ARG A 615 21.82 -6.87 0.67
N GLY A 616 22.19 -6.57 -0.57
CA GLY A 616 23.60 -6.55 -0.97
C GLY A 616 24.29 -7.88 -0.63
N GLU A 617 25.40 -7.80 0.09
CA GLU A 617 26.14 -8.98 0.58
C GLU A 617 25.53 -9.64 1.82
N ILE A 618 24.52 -9.02 2.46
CA ILE A 618 23.85 -9.59 3.64
C ILE A 618 22.89 -10.68 3.19
N ASN A 619 23.03 -11.86 3.78
CA ASN A 619 22.08 -12.96 3.67
C ASN A 619 21.92 -13.64 5.03
N VAL A 620 20.85 -13.32 5.75
CA VAL A 620 20.65 -13.77 7.14
C VAL A 620 19.30 -14.48 7.33
N ALA A 621 19.24 -15.35 8.35
CA ALA A 621 18.03 -16.09 8.70
C ALA A 621 16.95 -15.15 9.28
N LEU A 622 15.71 -15.31 8.81
CA LEU A 622 14.58 -14.47 9.19
C LEU A 622 13.44 -15.30 9.79
N GLY A 623 12.90 -14.85 10.92
CA GLY A 623 11.70 -15.42 11.53
C GLY A 623 10.44 -14.74 11.00
N GLY A 624 9.27 -15.33 11.28
CA GLY A 624 8.00 -14.84 10.74
C GLY A 624 7.63 -15.54 9.43
N GLY A 625 6.45 -15.25 8.91
CA GLY A 625 5.93 -15.89 7.70
C GLY A 625 4.65 -15.23 7.21
N PRO A 626 4.04 -15.77 6.13
CA PRO A 626 2.83 -15.20 5.58
C PRO A 626 1.71 -15.19 6.61
N ASP A 627 0.95 -14.09 6.66
CA ASP A 627 -0.17 -13.89 7.58
C ASP A 627 0.12 -14.17 9.08
N THR A 628 1.36 -13.98 9.54
CA THR A 628 1.72 -13.94 10.98
C THR A 628 1.94 -12.50 11.46
N LEU A 629 1.87 -12.20 12.77
CA LEU A 629 2.01 -10.81 13.26
C LEU A 629 3.39 -10.22 12.90
N ARG A 630 4.44 -11.04 12.90
CA ARG A 630 5.71 -10.78 12.20
C ARG A 630 5.61 -11.22 10.73
N ALA A 631 4.86 -10.46 9.94
CA ALA A 631 4.56 -10.85 8.56
C ALA A 631 5.82 -10.80 7.69
N ILE A 632 6.13 -11.88 7.01
CA ILE A 632 7.23 -11.95 6.03
C ILE A 632 6.71 -12.69 4.80
N TYR A 633 6.80 -12.05 3.64
CA TYR A 633 6.41 -12.60 2.35
C TYR A 633 7.67 -12.78 1.51
N GLY A 634 7.95 -14.03 1.17
CA GLY A 634 9.16 -14.38 0.44
C GLY A 634 8.86 -15.09 -0.87
N LEU A 635 9.75 -14.92 -1.85
CA LEU A 635 9.75 -15.64 -3.12
C LEU A 635 11.12 -16.28 -3.39
N GLY A 636 11.17 -17.24 -4.32
CA GLY A 636 12.43 -17.81 -4.78
C GLY A 636 12.70 -19.26 -4.37
N LEU A 637 11.79 -19.93 -3.65
CA LEU A 637 12.06 -21.28 -3.13
C LEU A 637 12.30 -22.28 -4.27
N GLU A 638 11.53 -22.22 -5.35
CA GLU A 638 11.65 -23.14 -6.48
C GLU A 638 12.94 -22.89 -7.29
N GLU A 639 13.37 -21.63 -7.41
CA GLU A 639 14.53 -21.25 -8.22
C GLU A 639 15.84 -21.32 -7.43
N LYS A 640 15.82 -20.92 -6.16
CA LYS A 640 17.02 -20.68 -5.33
C LYS A 640 17.18 -21.68 -4.19
N GLY A 641 16.14 -22.45 -3.84
CA GLY A 641 16.11 -23.31 -2.66
C GLY A 641 15.93 -22.56 -1.33
N TYR A 642 15.63 -21.27 -1.39
CA TYR A 642 15.27 -20.43 -0.25
C TYR A 642 14.36 -19.28 -0.69
N LEU A 643 13.58 -18.76 0.24
CA LEU A 643 12.75 -17.58 0.12
C LEU A 643 13.55 -16.32 0.44
N THR A 644 13.44 -15.30 -0.39
CA THR A 644 13.94 -13.95 -0.16
C THR A 644 12.77 -13.07 0.28
N ASN A 645 12.88 -12.41 1.43
CA ASN A 645 11.91 -11.40 1.88
C ASN A 645 11.80 -10.25 0.88
N ILE A 646 10.59 -10.01 0.38
CA ILE A 646 10.30 -8.96 -0.62
C ILE A 646 9.11 -8.07 -0.25
N ALA A 647 8.33 -8.47 0.75
CA ALA A 647 7.21 -7.74 1.31
C ALA A 647 6.91 -8.30 2.70
N GLY A 648 6.13 -7.59 3.52
CA GLY A 648 5.96 -7.95 4.93
C GLY A 648 6.35 -6.78 5.83
N ASP A 649 6.75 -7.04 7.06
CA ASP A 649 7.34 -6.04 7.95
C ASP A 649 8.41 -5.23 7.19
N GLY A 650 8.15 -3.93 7.05
CA GLY A 650 9.09 -2.93 6.55
C GLY A 650 9.49 -2.00 7.68
N LEU A 651 9.28 -0.69 7.48
CA LEU A 651 9.30 0.29 8.55
C LEU A 651 8.20 0.01 9.58
N TYR A 652 8.56 -0.06 10.86
CA TYR A 652 7.59 -0.11 11.95
C TYR A 652 8.08 0.59 13.21
N TYR A 653 7.12 1.03 14.02
CA TYR A 653 7.37 1.73 15.28
C TYR A 653 6.60 1.09 16.44
N LEU A 654 7.20 1.13 17.62
CA LEU A 654 6.55 0.98 18.91
C LEU A 654 6.61 2.34 19.60
N VAL A 655 5.45 2.99 19.73
CA VAL A 655 5.29 4.31 20.36
C VAL A 655 4.61 4.12 21.70
N SER A 656 5.09 4.81 22.74
CA SER A 656 4.41 4.84 24.03
C SER A 656 4.52 6.20 24.72
N TRP A 657 3.58 6.47 25.62
CA TRP A 657 3.66 7.56 26.57
C TRP A 657 3.45 7.01 27.97
N ASP A 658 4.39 7.31 28.87
CA ASP A 658 4.29 6.89 30.26
C ASP A 658 3.24 7.70 31.05
N LYS A 659 3.07 7.36 32.33
CA LYS A 659 2.16 8.07 33.24
C LYS A 659 2.43 9.58 33.37
N ASP A 660 3.66 10.01 33.09
CA ASP A 660 4.10 11.41 33.12
C ASP A 660 3.98 12.06 31.73
N LYS A 661 3.32 11.36 30.79
CA LYS A 661 3.09 11.72 29.39
C LYS A 661 4.38 11.86 28.58
N LYS A 662 5.48 11.27 29.05
CA LYS A 662 6.75 11.29 28.35
C LYS A 662 6.75 10.23 27.27
N GLN A 663 7.04 10.65 26.04
CA GLN A 663 7.09 9.74 24.91
C GLN A 663 8.35 8.88 24.92
N ASN A 664 8.19 7.60 24.56
CA ASN A 664 9.27 6.71 24.15
C ASN A 664 8.91 6.10 22.78
N VAL A 665 9.88 6.07 21.87
CA VAL A 665 9.68 5.47 20.54
C VAL A 665 10.86 4.58 20.20
N LEU A 666 10.53 3.40 19.67
CA LEU A 666 11.47 2.48 19.08
C LEU A 666 11.02 2.18 17.64
N GLY A 667 11.92 2.27 16.68
CA GLY A 667 11.67 2.02 15.27
C GLY A 667 12.76 1.18 14.61
N ILE A 668 12.46 0.60 13.46
CA ILE A 668 13.42 -0.11 12.61
C ILE A 668 12.92 -0.12 11.17
N HIS A 669 13.84 0.05 10.22
CA HIS A 669 13.62 -0.10 8.79
C HIS A 669 14.22 -1.43 8.30
N GLN A 670 13.63 -2.04 7.26
CA GLN A 670 14.07 -3.36 6.79
C GLN A 670 15.49 -3.37 6.21
N PHE A 671 15.97 -2.25 5.68
CA PHE A 671 17.27 -2.16 5.00
C PHE A 671 18.12 -0.99 5.50
N GLY A 672 17.53 0.20 5.52
CA GLY A 672 18.15 1.48 5.90
C GLY A 672 17.46 2.61 5.12
N SER A 673 17.98 3.84 5.18
CA SER A 673 17.37 5.02 4.57
C SER A 673 17.60 5.14 3.05
N ALA A 674 18.57 4.43 2.48
CA ALA A 674 18.88 4.45 1.05
C ALA A 674 18.37 3.18 0.35
N THR A 675 17.15 3.22 -0.19
CA THR A 675 16.51 2.01 -0.74
C THR A 675 17.08 1.57 -2.09
N LEU A 676 17.58 2.49 -2.92
CA LEU A 676 18.03 2.17 -4.28
C LEU A 676 19.53 2.30 -4.53
N ASP A 677 20.27 3.02 -3.68
CA ASP A 677 21.71 3.21 -3.85
C ASP A 677 22.53 2.19 -3.06
N GLU A 678 23.04 1.17 -3.75
CA GLU A 678 23.85 0.11 -3.14
C GLU A 678 25.22 0.60 -2.63
N ASN A 679 25.67 1.78 -3.06
CA ASN A 679 26.93 2.35 -2.59
C ASN A 679 26.76 3.18 -1.31
N SER A 680 25.52 3.49 -0.93
CA SER A 680 25.23 4.22 0.29
C SER A 680 25.57 3.36 1.52
N PRO A 681 26.22 3.93 2.55
CA PRO A 681 26.39 3.22 3.82
C PRO A 681 25.04 2.86 4.46
N HIS A 682 23.96 3.55 4.09
CA HIS A 682 22.60 3.34 4.59
C HIS A 682 21.75 2.42 3.71
N TYR A 683 22.38 1.64 2.82
CA TYR A 683 21.68 0.68 1.97
C TYR A 683 21.21 -0.58 2.71
N ALA A 684 21.97 -1.00 3.72
CA ALA A 684 21.78 -2.28 4.41
C ALA A 684 22.16 -2.22 5.92
N ASP A 685 22.40 -1.03 6.46
CA ASP A 685 22.90 -0.81 7.83
C ASP A 685 21.90 -1.21 8.92
N GLN A 686 20.61 -1.34 8.59
CA GLN A 686 19.58 -1.84 9.50
C GLN A 686 19.19 -3.31 9.23
N ALA A 687 19.65 -3.92 8.15
CA ALA A 687 19.15 -5.25 7.72
C ALA A 687 19.40 -6.37 8.73
N LEU A 688 20.53 -6.34 9.44
CA LEU A 688 20.84 -7.33 10.49
C LEU A 688 19.98 -7.13 11.73
N ASP A 689 19.80 -5.88 12.16
CA ASP A 689 19.02 -5.52 13.35
C ASP A 689 17.53 -5.76 13.11
N PHE A 690 17.04 -5.47 11.91
CA PHE A 690 15.72 -5.89 11.45
C PHE A 690 15.52 -7.40 11.59
N ALA A 691 16.46 -8.20 11.08
CA ALA A 691 16.36 -9.66 11.18
C ALA A 691 16.43 -10.17 12.63
N ASN A 692 17.07 -9.43 13.53
CA ASN A 692 17.22 -9.76 14.95
C ASN A 692 16.20 -9.07 15.86
N GLU A 693 15.29 -8.29 15.31
CA GLU A 693 14.23 -7.58 16.05
C GLU A 693 14.82 -6.59 17.07
N ILE A 694 15.95 -5.97 16.71
CA ILE A 694 16.60 -4.90 17.47
C ILE A 694 16.07 -3.58 16.93
N LEU A 695 15.40 -2.80 17.77
CA LEU A 695 14.84 -1.50 17.41
C LEU A 695 15.72 -0.38 17.96
N HIS A 696 15.62 0.80 17.34
CA HIS A 696 16.40 1.99 17.67
C HIS A 696 15.51 3.16 18.03
N ASP A 697 16.04 4.12 18.78
CA ASP A 697 15.40 5.42 18.94
C ASP A 697 15.42 6.14 17.57
N PRO A 698 14.28 6.55 17.00
CA PRO A 698 14.22 7.21 15.70
C PRO A 698 14.70 8.68 15.75
N LEU A 699 15.19 9.16 16.90
CA LEU A 699 15.80 10.48 17.06
C LEU A 699 14.86 11.65 16.73
N PHE A 700 13.57 11.46 17.00
CA PHE A 700 12.57 12.53 16.99
C PHE A 700 12.97 13.67 17.96
N ASP A 701 13.40 13.32 19.18
CA ASP A 701 13.94 14.28 20.16
C ASP A 701 15.26 14.91 19.66
N ALA A 702 15.21 16.22 19.41
CA ALA A 702 16.34 16.99 18.91
C ALA A 702 17.60 16.87 19.79
N ASN A 703 17.47 16.77 21.12
CA ASN A 703 18.62 16.66 22.01
C ASN A 703 19.35 15.33 21.85
N LYS A 704 18.60 14.23 21.67
CA LYS A 704 19.18 12.91 21.39
C LYS A 704 19.82 12.91 20.01
N ARG A 705 19.16 13.53 19.03
CA ARG A 705 19.63 13.63 17.65
C ARG A 705 20.97 14.34 17.54
N GLN A 706 21.19 15.46 18.23
CA GLN A 706 22.44 16.24 18.14
C GLN A 706 23.71 15.42 18.42
N GLN A 707 23.63 14.34 19.21
CA GLN A 707 24.79 13.48 19.53
C GLN A 707 25.03 12.39 18.49
N LYS A 708 24.11 12.20 17.54
CA LYS A 708 24.13 11.16 16.51
C LYS A 708 23.87 11.72 15.11
N LEU A 709 24.21 12.98 14.88
CA LEU A 709 24.17 13.59 13.55
C LEU A 709 25.35 13.12 12.71
N ASP A 710 25.05 12.72 11.48
CA ASP A 710 26.06 12.48 10.44
C ASP A 710 26.30 13.76 9.64
N ARG A 711 25.21 14.40 9.15
CA ARG A 711 25.28 15.60 8.31
C ARG A 711 24.23 16.63 8.70
N ARG A 712 24.56 17.91 8.47
CA ARG A 712 23.64 19.04 8.61
C ARG A 712 23.92 20.08 7.52
N TYR A 713 22.95 20.37 6.68
CA TYR A 713 23.13 21.21 5.50
C TYR A 713 21.84 21.95 5.13
N ARG A 714 21.98 22.90 4.21
CA ARG A 714 20.85 23.50 3.50
C ARG A 714 20.82 22.91 2.09
N PRO A 715 19.64 22.64 1.50
CA PRO A 715 19.55 22.14 0.13
C PRO A 715 20.41 22.95 -0.86
N GLY A 716 21.27 22.26 -1.61
CA GLY A 716 22.15 22.86 -2.60
C GLY A 716 23.36 23.65 -2.07
N GLN A 717 23.70 23.58 -0.78
CA GLN A 717 24.85 24.26 -0.15
C GLN A 717 25.83 23.29 0.51
#